data_AF-A0A2A6FJY4-F1
#
_entry.id   AF-A0A2A6FJY4-F1
#
_cell.length_a   1.000
_cell.length_b   1.000
_cell.length_c   1.000
_cell.angle_alpha   90.00
_cell.angle_beta   90.00
_cell.angle_gamma   90.00
#
_symmetry.space_group_name_H-M   'P 1'
#
loop_
_entity.id
_entity.type
_entity.pdbx_description
1 polymer ?
#
loop_
_entity_poly.entity_id
_entity_poly.type
_entity_poly.pdbx_seq_one_letter_code
_entity_poly.pdbx_strand_id
1 'polypeptide(L)'
;MPDLAKFCCFACPANDFAEKALEQCCPTCNRPFGFPLSASPETIGSYRIIKPLGRGFYACTYVAEKTGALKTKHVLKVSPTSLYTYFKKDFNAESARHAQVADGAEYVVGISDVFDADVVFGDFSATCHVAVLDYVEGAPLSDLFTGAEKLLAGTAAQVAADLFRLKAELESRLVNHNDLHASNIIVGRLTPGKYRQGAMDASVRVVAIDLGSVAPDRRSGNGYLGDLHWIGRHIQALTEVLLREPDTISDLDSRVANALQMIAQSIVPALENQRTPDADDFVHLIEEQYFKTSEPWRPWRNPLVLKTFNASYNAQTLDAWHVPQLLVDPDGTWLARISAPGPLVMTGMRGCGKTLLLRAVQFHARAARHADESDADVMTRLAKDNYVGLFVSAQRLLNVGQSTESQTRDLFPRLFVAYALEAARALAHLRDISPQKVRHDAHAVLLSAVLAALDPSPARADLATVEQLERHLSSLLVNLSRSDSDIRLASHPANAFANLAESIRNASTLWTSAQVLFLLDDVSTRYMEPDRVEDVLSALIFQNPNCAFKMTSEAQTIFLSLKSPGTVNPAAHWRDFATFDLGAEVNQRLKDREGKPFVEMILQQRARFYPGHPRGRPSEVLGDVPREQIAEIIASSKPDSNDRKRVYRGLTALTAVCVGDIGSVITIYENMLTRSGGRIPVADDVQNNVFQDYCSRHLYLLDRREGNLKAVAQSFAEAAHELLIQSGKRGGRRRLRQYASIYVRITTGDPDEQMARLRELVDAGVFVFTGGAARTKTRDSNPTQQFKLTFRKIYGLVNFIGLAERDRFELSGKDLEDWLSNPADGKAILMRNLRSASEAGDDAEEVEAPIAASSRSRTRQGALDLTLPMPKLPEEKDLTTTERLLKDSHLPLPTIEELDFTQLSKGGVDTVVMLALGFEERTKASAARLLAATRPRQVVALRYPEPGYSNDILQLVEESGASVRIIDYADFLKGASISLGERSVIDVTGLAKPAIFKLIREALISSSRVDVAYTAAEHYFPLEADLDEVVKAFTSDNHHQLLLSLKGVLTGEDGPYRSTPQLPDDSDGTRLRGLFAFASSKHERLIQLVEERDYDLIEVMVSEKQNSRSKIAQIAAEVAVRGQDSGNIRTCNAGDPAMVLQALAERYEAWSVRDGLNFEIGLTGNKIQTVAAAAFSASYRVNQAWYVSPATFDRQRFTTGVGDTRVFRIKSFRV
;
A
#
# COMPACT_ATOMS: atom_id res chain seq x y z
N MET A 1 4.00 -5.15 43.08
CA MET A 1 3.79 -6.11 44.19
C MET A 1 5.16 -6.64 44.60
N PRO A 2 5.42 -7.03 45.86
CA PRO A 2 6.66 -7.75 46.17
C PRO A 2 6.70 -9.05 45.35
N ASP A 3 7.81 -9.35 44.69
CA ASP A 3 7.97 -10.56 43.87
C ASP A 3 7.85 -11.79 44.76
N LEU A 4 6.69 -12.46 44.67
CA LEU A 4 6.44 -13.73 45.33
C LEU A 4 7.04 -14.85 44.48
N ALA A 5 7.97 -15.62 45.05
CA ALA A 5 8.57 -16.76 44.37
C ALA A 5 8.81 -17.92 45.35
N LYS A 6 9.12 -19.10 44.79
CA LYS A 6 9.37 -20.30 45.60
C LYS A 6 10.80 -20.25 46.14
N PHE A 7 10.93 -20.08 47.45
CA PHE A 7 12.21 -20.09 48.15
C PHE A 7 12.25 -21.19 49.20
N CYS A 8 13.39 -21.89 49.28
CA CYS A 8 13.77 -22.68 50.43
C CYS A 8 14.64 -21.83 51.36
N CYS A 9 14.56 -22.03 52.67
CA CYS A 9 15.41 -21.29 53.60
C CYS A 9 16.87 -21.73 53.41
N PHE A 10 17.77 -20.75 53.27
CA PHE A 10 19.20 -20.99 53.04
C PHE A 10 19.89 -21.69 54.22
N ALA A 11 19.33 -21.55 55.43
CA ALA A 11 19.85 -22.18 56.65
C ALA A 11 19.07 -23.43 57.08
N CYS A 12 17.78 -23.50 56.77
CA CYS A 12 16.88 -24.56 57.24
C CYS A 12 16.13 -25.21 56.07
N PRO A 13 16.73 -26.21 55.39
CA PRO A 13 16.09 -26.86 54.24
C PRO A 13 14.79 -27.57 54.65
N ALA A 14 13.71 -27.34 53.89
CA ALA A 14 12.40 -27.94 54.12
C ALA A 14 11.66 -28.19 52.78
N ASN A 15 10.74 -29.16 52.76
CA ASN A 15 9.87 -29.44 51.60
C ASN A 15 8.69 -28.45 51.53
N ASP A 16 9.00 -27.17 51.37
CA ASP A 16 8.01 -26.09 51.28
C ASP A 16 8.15 -25.36 49.92
N PHE A 17 7.16 -25.57 49.06
CA PHE A 17 7.08 -25.01 47.71
C PHE A 17 6.04 -23.89 47.58
N ALA A 18 5.55 -23.34 48.70
CA ALA A 18 4.70 -22.16 48.69
C ALA A 18 5.49 -20.92 48.24
N GLU A 19 4.81 -19.96 47.61
CA GLU A 19 5.37 -18.68 47.20
C GLU A 19 5.55 -17.75 48.41
N LYS A 20 6.68 -17.06 48.47
CA LYS A 20 7.13 -16.26 49.63
C LYS A 20 7.81 -14.99 49.13
N ALA A 21 7.75 -13.91 49.92
CA ALA A 21 8.53 -12.71 49.67
C ALA A 21 9.95 -12.86 50.25
N LEU A 22 10.94 -12.15 49.69
CA LEU A 22 12.34 -12.22 50.16
C LEU A 22 12.49 -11.71 51.60
N GLU A 23 11.63 -10.79 52.02
CA GLU A 23 11.60 -10.20 53.36
C GLU A 23 10.91 -11.11 54.38
N GLN A 24 10.14 -12.10 53.92
CA GLN A 24 9.44 -13.03 54.79
C GLN A 24 10.44 -13.89 55.56
N CYS A 25 10.21 -14.09 56.86
CA CYS A 25 11.11 -14.89 57.69
C CYS A 25 10.78 -16.38 57.65
N CYS A 26 11.82 -17.21 57.64
CA CYS A 26 11.69 -18.65 57.86
C CYS A 26 11.15 -18.91 59.28
N PRO A 27 10.13 -19.77 59.45
CA PRO A 27 9.53 -20.05 60.77
C PRO A 27 10.49 -20.78 61.73
N THR A 28 11.56 -21.39 61.22
CA THR A 28 12.52 -22.15 62.04
C THR A 28 13.67 -21.29 62.55
N CYS A 29 14.30 -20.50 61.69
CA CYS A 29 15.48 -19.70 62.06
C CYS A 29 15.21 -18.19 62.15
N ASN A 30 13.98 -17.75 61.88
CA ASN A 30 13.56 -16.35 61.88
C ASN A 30 14.39 -15.42 60.96
N ARG A 31 15.10 -15.97 59.97
CA ARG A 31 15.86 -15.20 58.97
C ARG A 31 15.00 -14.93 57.74
N PRO A 32 15.08 -13.73 57.12
CA PRO A 32 14.44 -13.46 55.84
C PRO A 32 14.91 -14.41 54.75
N PHE A 33 14.03 -14.87 53.84
CA PHE A 33 14.43 -15.78 52.74
C PHE A 33 15.50 -15.17 51.81
N GLY A 34 15.56 -13.84 51.73
CA GLY A 34 16.56 -13.07 50.99
C GLY A 34 17.83 -12.70 51.76
N PHE A 35 18.01 -13.16 53.01
CA PHE A 35 19.17 -12.74 53.83
C PHE A 35 20.55 -12.92 53.17
N PRO A 36 20.82 -13.93 52.31
CA PRO A 36 22.12 -14.05 51.65
C PRO A 36 22.42 -12.89 50.69
N LEU A 37 21.38 -12.20 50.18
CA LEU A 37 21.56 -11.02 49.33
C LEU A 37 21.81 -9.76 50.16
N SER A 38 21.06 -9.57 51.25
CA SER A 38 21.23 -8.40 52.12
C SER A 38 22.51 -8.47 52.97
N ALA A 39 22.92 -9.68 53.39
CA ALA A 39 24.18 -9.96 54.06
C ALA A 39 25.19 -10.61 53.11
N SER A 40 25.46 -9.93 51.98
CA SER A 40 26.39 -10.43 50.94
C SER A 40 27.83 -10.55 51.48
N PRO A 41 28.56 -11.64 51.15
CA PRO A 41 29.98 -11.79 51.49
C PRO A 41 30.84 -10.80 50.69
N GLU A 42 31.97 -10.35 51.26
CA GLU A 42 32.94 -9.52 50.54
C GLU A 42 33.79 -10.34 49.56
N THR A 43 34.10 -11.58 49.92
CA THR A 43 34.92 -12.51 49.14
C THR A 43 34.41 -13.94 49.24
N ILE A 44 34.56 -14.71 48.16
CA ILE A 44 34.30 -16.16 48.12
C ILE A 44 35.49 -16.82 47.41
N GLY A 45 36.28 -17.62 48.12
CA GLY A 45 37.51 -18.21 47.56
C GLY A 45 38.46 -17.13 47.01
N SER A 46 38.90 -17.27 45.76
CA SER A 46 39.75 -16.29 45.05
C SER A 46 38.95 -15.22 44.29
N TYR A 47 37.73 -14.88 44.73
CA TYR A 47 36.86 -13.93 44.03
C TYR A 47 36.38 -12.84 44.98
N ARG A 48 36.49 -11.59 44.53
CA ARG A 48 35.93 -10.42 45.23
C ARG A 48 34.52 -10.15 44.72
N ILE A 49 33.54 -10.09 45.62
CA ILE A 49 32.16 -9.79 45.26
C ILE A 49 32.03 -8.31 44.91
N ILE A 50 31.39 -8.03 43.78
CA ILE A 50 31.08 -6.67 43.34
C ILE A 50 29.67 -6.28 43.78
N LYS A 51 28.69 -7.16 43.51
CA LYS A 51 27.29 -6.97 43.90
C LYS A 51 26.51 -8.28 43.93
N PRO A 52 25.48 -8.41 44.79
CA PRO A 52 24.47 -9.46 44.66
C PRO A 52 23.65 -9.30 43.38
N LEU A 53 23.21 -10.42 42.80
CA LEU A 53 22.32 -10.46 41.64
C LEU A 53 20.91 -10.94 41.99
N GLY A 54 20.78 -12.12 42.58
CA GLY A 54 19.46 -12.70 42.81
C GLY A 54 19.46 -13.97 43.64
N ARG A 55 18.24 -14.40 44.00
CA ARG A 55 17.98 -15.59 44.82
C ARG A 55 17.10 -16.54 44.01
N GLY A 56 17.58 -17.77 43.78
CA GLY A 56 16.78 -18.87 43.26
C GLY A 56 16.20 -19.74 44.38
N PHE A 57 15.67 -20.92 44.07
CA PHE A 57 15.15 -21.83 45.10
C PHE A 57 16.28 -22.36 46.02
N TYR A 58 17.39 -22.84 45.43
CA TYR A 58 18.52 -23.45 46.14
C TYR A 58 19.74 -22.53 46.33
N ALA A 59 19.93 -21.57 45.42
CA ALA A 59 21.17 -20.78 45.33
C ALA A 59 20.95 -19.26 45.45
N CYS A 60 21.99 -18.52 45.81
CA CYS A 60 22.12 -17.08 45.55
C CYS A 60 23.21 -16.83 44.51
N THR A 61 23.09 -15.74 43.75
CA THR A 61 24.03 -15.39 42.69
C THR A 61 24.67 -14.02 42.94
N TYR A 62 25.96 -13.91 42.60
CA TYR A 62 26.76 -12.68 42.76
C TYR A 62 27.58 -12.39 41.51
N VAL A 63 27.78 -11.11 41.17
CA VAL A 63 28.86 -10.71 40.25
C VAL A 63 30.14 -10.60 41.06
N ALA A 64 31.20 -11.25 40.59
CA ALA A 64 32.50 -11.22 41.23
C ALA A 64 33.65 -11.00 40.22
N GLU A 65 34.77 -10.50 40.71
CA GLU A 65 36.02 -10.40 39.96
C GLU A 65 37.06 -11.35 40.56
N LYS A 66 37.77 -12.10 39.71
CA LYS A 66 38.86 -12.97 40.17
C LYS A 66 40.01 -12.12 40.72
N THR A 67 40.52 -12.47 41.89
CA THR A 67 41.64 -11.75 42.50
C THR A 67 42.94 -12.13 41.78
N GLY A 68 43.49 -11.20 40.98
CA GLY A 68 44.69 -11.44 40.16
C GLY A 68 45.01 -10.30 39.19
N ALA A 69 45.97 -10.51 38.29
CA ALA A 69 46.43 -9.51 37.31
C ALA A 69 45.39 -9.21 36.21
N LEU A 70 44.57 -10.19 35.85
CA LEU A 70 43.45 -10.04 34.90
C LEU A 70 42.15 -9.96 35.71
N LYS A 71 41.51 -8.78 35.71
CA LYS A 71 40.24 -8.53 36.41
C LYS A 71 39.05 -8.90 35.52
N THR A 72 38.85 -10.19 35.27
CA THR A 72 37.67 -10.69 34.54
C THR A 72 36.48 -10.83 35.47
N LYS A 73 35.30 -10.42 34.99
CA LYS A 73 34.03 -10.58 35.70
C LYS A 73 33.47 -11.99 35.50
N HIS A 74 32.93 -12.56 36.56
CA HIS A 74 32.25 -13.86 36.60
C HIS A 74 30.96 -13.75 37.42
N VAL A 75 30.08 -14.73 37.26
CA VAL A 75 28.91 -14.92 38.13
C VAL A 75 29.14 -16.13 39.02
N LEU A 76 29.03 -15.94 40.34
CA LEU A 76 29.13 -17.03 41.31
C LEU A 76 27.73 -17.47 41.72
N LYS A 77 27.37 -18.72 41.45
CA LYS A 77 26.14 -19.35 41.96
C LYS A 77 26.50 -20.18 43.21
N VAL A 78 25.98 -19.77 44.36
CA VAL A 78 26.39 -20.25 45.68
C VAL A 78 25.23 -20.97 46.35
N SER A 79 25.42 -22.24 46.72
CA SER A 79 24.40 -23.08 47.38
C SER A 79 24.97 -23.82 48.58
N PRO A 80 24.35 -23.79 49.76
CA PRO A 80 24.75 -24.58 50.92
C PRO A 80 24.76 -26.08 50.61
N THR A 81 25.80 -26.79 51.03
CA THR A 81 25.92 -28.24 50.84
C THR A 81 24.78 -29.01 51.54
N SER A 82 24.27 -28.45 52.64
CA SER A 82 23.12 -28.98 53.39
C SER A 82 21.83 -29.03 52.56
N LEU A 83 21.62 -28.09 51.64
CA LEU A 83 20.46 -28.07 50.75
C LEU A 83 20.52 -29.21 49.73
N TYR A 84 21.68 -29.41 49.09
CA TYR A 84 21.88 -30.51 48.14
C TYR A 84 21.73 -31.88 48.82
N THR A 85 22.25 -32.01 50.03
CA THR A 85 22.15 -33.23 50.85
C THR A 85 20.68 -33.54 51.20
N TYR A 86 19.90 -32.55 51.63
CA TYR A 86 18.49 -32.72 52.00
C TYR A 86 17.63 -33.13 50.81
N PHE A 87 17.80 -32.47 49.66
CA PHE A 87 17.04 -32.77 48.44
C PHE A 87 17.60 -33.94 47.63
N LYS A 88 18.65 -34.62 48.13
CA LYS A 88 19.32 -35.75 47.48
C LYS A 88 19.77 -35.45 46.04
N LYS A 89 20.32 -34.25 45.83
CA LYS A 89 20.88 -33.81 44.54
C LYS A 89 22.40 -33.98 44.52
N ASP A 90 22.95 -34.22 43.33
CA ASP A 90 24.39 -34.30 43.09
C ASP A 90 24.88 -33.06 42.33
N PHE A 91 25.63 -32.20 43.03
CA PHE A 91 26.16 -30.96 42.49
C PHE A 91 27.23 -31.18 41.41
N ASN A 92 28.07 -32.21 41.56
CA ASN A 92 29.12 -32.51 40.59
C ASN A 92 28.52 -33.06 39.30
N ALA A 93 27.50 -33.92 39.40
CA ALA A 93 26.79 -34.43 38.23
C ALA A 93 26.01 -33.32 37.49
N GLU A 94 25.39 -32.38 38.22
CA GLU A 94 24.72 -31.21 37.65
C GLU A 94 25.73 -30.30 36.91
N SER A 95 26.87 -30.04 37.54
CA SER A 95 27.94 -29.18 36.99
C SER A 95 28.65 -29.81 35.79
N ALA A 96 28.90 -31.12 35.82
CA ALA A 96 29.49 -31.85 34.69
C ALA A 96 28.53 -31.85 33.48
N ARG A 97 27.22 -31.98 33.72
CA ARG A 97 26.21 -31.86 32.66
C ARG A 97 26.16 -30.45 32.09
N HIS A 98 26.21 -29.42 32.94
CA HIS A 98 26.32 -28.03 32.49
C HIS A 98 27.54 -27.86 31.57
N ALA A 99 28.72 -28.28 32.02
CA ALA A 99 29.96 -28.17 31.24
C ALA A 99 29.85 -28.89 29.89
N GLN A 100 29.28 -30.09 29.86
CA GLN A 100 29.07 -30.84 28.62
C GLN A 100 28.12 -30.12 27.65
N VAL A 101 27.04 -29.53 28.16
CA VAL A 101 26.07 -28.81 27.31
C VAL A 101 26.65 -27.48 26.82
N ALA A 102 27.42 -26.78 27.66
CA ALA A 102 28.00 -25.48 27.32
C ALA A 102 29.27 -25.58 26.45
N ASP A 103 29.88 -26.77 26.31
CA ASP A 103 31.08 -26.93 25.49
C ASP A 103 30.79 -26.59 24.01
N GLY A 104 31.58 -25.66 23.47
CA GLY A 104 31.40 -25.09 22.13
C GLY A 104 30.03 -24.45 21.86
N ALA A 105 29.24 -24.16 22.89
CA ALA A 105 27.90 -23.58 22.77
C ALA A 105 27.96 -22.05 22.60
N GLU A 106 27.16 -21.50 21.69
CA GLU A 106 27.07 -20.05 21.49
C GLU A 106 25.96 -19.44 22.35
N TYR A 107 24.86 -20.19 22.56
CA TYR A 107 23.63 -19.71 23.18
C TYR A 107 23.46 -20.17 24.63
N VAL A 108 24.41 -20.91 25.19
CA VAL A 108 24.39 -21.42 26.57
C VAL A 108 25.55 -20.82 27.36
N VAL A 109 25.28 -20.35 28.59
CA VAL A 109 26.34 -19.79 29.45
C VAL A 109 27.39 -20.85 29.82
N GLY A 110 28.67 -20.48 29.71
CA GLY A 110 29.78 -21.33 30.12
C GLY A 110 29.90 -21.49 31.64
N ILE A 111 30.42 -22.64 32.07
CA ILE A 111 30.87 -22.89 33.44
C ILE A 111 32.40 -23.01 33.42
N SER A 112 33.05 -22.07 34.10
CA SER A 112 34.51 -21.92 34.11
C SER A 112 35.18 -22.77 35.20
N ASP A 113 34.53 -22.96 36.35
CA ASP A 113 35.10 -23.64 37.51
C ASP A 113 34.01 -24.06 38.52
N VAL A 114 34.30 -25.03 39.38
CA VAL A 114 33.44 -25.46 40.50
C VAL A 114 34.27 -25.82 41.72
N PHE A 115 33.88 -25.35 42.90
CA PHE A 115 34.57 -25.63 44.14
C PHE A 115 33.67 -25.49 45.37
N ASP A 116 34.12 -26.03 46.49
CA ASP A 116 33.48 -25.83 47.78
C ASP A 116 34.23 -24.74 48.55
N ALA A 117 33.48 -23.87 49.22
CA ALA A 117 34.04 -22.83 50.07
C ALA A 117 33.18 -22.59 51.31
N ASP A 118 33.83 -22.27 52.42
CA ASP A 118 33.15 -21.73 53.59
C ASP A 118 32.84 -20.26 53.35
N VAL A 119 31.55 -19.93 53.29
CA VAL A 119 31.05 -18.59 52.98
C VAL A 119 30.37 -17.98 54.19
N VAL A 120 30.71 -16.73 54.49
CA VAL A 120 30.16 -15.96 55.62
C VAL A 120 29.17 -14.92 55.10
N PHE A 121 27.89 -15.10 55.42
CA PHE A 121 26.78 -14.20 55.12
C PHE A 121 26.38 -13.43 56.38
N GLY A 122 27.11 -12.35 56.69
CA GLY A 122 26.91 -11.61 57.93
C GLY A 122 27.24 -12.44 59.17
N ASP A 123 26.24 -12.78 59.97
CA ASP A 123 26.35 -13.61 61.18
C ASP A 123 26.15 -15.12 60.93
N PHE A 124 25.91 -15.53 59.69
CA PHE A 124 25.70 -16.93 59.29
C PHE A 124 26.87 -17.44 58.45
N SER A 125 27.44 -18.60 58.81
CA SER A 125 28.48 -19.28 58.04
C SER A 125 28.01 -20.66 57.59
N ALA A 126 28.24 -21.00 56.32
CA ALA A 126 27.96 -22.34 55.80
C ALA A 126 29.00 -22.74 54.74
N THR A 127 29.34 -24.03 54.72
CA THR A 127 30.04 -24.64 53.59
C THR A 127 29.09 -24.66 52.39
N CYS A 128 29.51 -24.07 51.28
CA CYS A 128 28.71 -23.91 50.08
C CYS A 128 29.41 -24.51 48.86
N HIS A 129 28.63 -25.14 48.00
CA HIS A 129 28.99 -25.40 46.62
C HIS A 129 28.96 -24.09 45.84
N VAL A 130 30.03 -23.80 45.09
CA VAL A 130 30.20 -22.60 44.27
C VAL A 130 30.44 -23.01 42.82
N ALA A 131 29.52 -22.62 41.93
CA ALA A 131 29.73 -22.70 40.49
C ALA A 131 30.12 -21.33 39.93
N VAL A 132 31.21 -21.30 39.16
CA VAL A 132 31.73 -20.09 38.49
C VAL A 132 31.25 -20.07 37.04
N LEU A 133 30.34 -19.15 36.74
CA LEU A 133 29.76 -18.97 35.41
C LEU A 133 30.36 -17.76 34.71
N ASP A 134 30.34 -17.78 33.38
CA ASP A 134 30.77 -16.65 32.56
C ASP A 134 29.81 -15.46 32.74
N TYR A 135 30.39 -14.25 32.83
CA TYR A 135 29.58 -13.04 32.91
C TYR A 135 29.13 -12.60 31.51
N VAL A 136 27.82 -12.58 31.28
CA VAL A 136 27.21 -12.01 30.08
C VAL A 136 26.79 -10.58 30.37
N GLU A 137 27.34 -9.63 29.62
CA GLU A 137 26.95 -8.22 29.72
C GLU A 137 25.60 -8.00 29.02
N GLY A 138 24.53 -7.80 29.79
CA GLY A 138 23.18 -7.68 29.26
C GLY A 138 22.12 -7.63 30.37
N ALA A 139 20.85 -7.57 29.97
CA ALA A 139 19.70 -7.62 30.86
C ALA A 139 18.92 -8.93 30.67
N PRO A 140 18.22 -9.43 31.71
CA PRO A 140 17.25 -10.51 31.56
C PRO A 140 16.17 -10.19 30.52
N LEU A 141 15.67 -11.20 29.81
CA LEU A 141 14.59 -11.02 28.82
C LEU A 141 13.32 -10.43 29.45
N SER A 142 13.08 -10.71 30.74
CA SER A 142 11.96 -10.12 31.50
C SER A 142 11.98 -8.59 31.52
N ASP A 143 13.16 -7.98 31.51
CA ASP A 143 13.31 -6.52 31.60
C ASP A 143 12.80 -5.85 30.31
N LEU A 144 12.96 -6.53 29.16
CA LEU A 144 12.42 -6.08 27.88
C LEU A 144 10.87 -6.06 27.91
N PHE A 145 10.22 -6.94 28.66
CA PHE A 145 8.76 -6.99 28.79
C PHE A 145 8.20 -5.84 29.62
N THR A 146 8.98 -5.34 30.58
CA THR A 146 8.56 -4.24 31.46
C THR A 146 8.59 -2.88 30.77
N GLY A 147 9.25 -2.76 29.61
CA GLY A 147 9.43 -1.51 28.88
C GLY A 147 10.51 -0.60 29.47
N ALA A 148 11.43 -1.15 30.30
CA ALA A 148 12.56 -0.41 30.86
C ALA A 148 13.51 0.12 29.77
N GLU A 149 13.56 -0.56 28.61
CA GLU A 149 14.24 -0.11 27.40
C GLU A 149 13.28 -0.10 26.22
N LYS A 150 13.47 0.83 25.28
CA LYS A 150 12.67 0.87 24.05
C LYS A 150 13.03 -0.31 23.16
N LEU A 151 12.10 -1.26 23.03
CA LEU A 151 12.23 -2.40 22.13
C LEU A 151 12.05 -1.96 20.67
N LEU A 152 12.91 -2.44 19.78
CA LEU A 152 12.83 -2.24 18.33
C LEU A 152 12.52 -3.58 17.65
N ALA A 153 11.87 -3.54 16.48
CA ALA A 153 11.55 -4.76 15.71
C ALA A 153 12.77 -5.61 15.37
N GLY A 154 13.90 -4.99 15.00
CA GLY A 154 15.13 -5.73 14.71
C GLY A 154 15.60 -6.56 15.91
N THR A 155 15.62 -5.95 17.09
CA THR A 155 15.97 -6.62 18.35
C THR A 155 14.99 -7.72 18.69
N ALA A 156 13.67 -7.47 18.58
CA ALA A 156 12.64 -8.47 18.86
C ALA A 156 12.73 -9.69 17.91
N ALA A 157 12.89 -9.45 16.61
CA ALA A 157 13.05 -10.51 15.61
C ALA A 157 14.35 -11.28 15.81
N GLN A 158 15.45 -10.60 16.15
CA GLN A 158 16.72 -11.24 16.45
C GLN A 158 16.66 -12.12 17.70
N VAL A 159 16.03 -11.62 18.78
CA VAL A 159 15.80 -12.40 20.00
C VAL A 159 14.93 -13.63 19.69
N ALA A 160 13.86 -13.48 18.90
CA ALA A 160 13.01 -14.59 18.49
C ALA A 160 13.81 -15.66 17.71
N ALA A 161 14.62 -15.26 16.73
CA ALA A 161 15.45 -16.20 15.97
C ALA A 161 16.51 -16.88 16.87
N ASP A 162 17.17 -16.13 17.74
CA ASP A 162 18.18 -16.70 18.65
C ASP A 162 17.55 -17.67 19.67
N LEU A 163 16.28 -17.50 20.07
CA LEU A 163 15.55 -18.48 20.90
C LEU A 163 15.36 -19.83 20.19
N PHE A 164 15.09 -19.83 18.88
CA PHE A 164 15.04 -21.07 18.09
C PHE A 164 16.42 -21.68 17.91
N ARG A 165 17.46 -20.88 17.65
CA ARG A 165 18.84 -21.36 17.57
C ARG A 165 19.31 -21.97 18.89
N LEU A 166 18.97 -21.36 20.02
CA LEU A 166 19.18 -21.93 21.35
C LEU A 166 18.52 -23.32 21.48
N LYS A 167 17.26 -23.45 21.07
CA LYS A 167 16.56 -24.75 21.09
C LYS A 167 17.28 -25.78 20.21
N ALA A 168 17.66 -25.41 18.98
CA ALA A 168 18.39 -26.28 18.07
C ALA A 168 19.73 -26.75 18.67
N GLU A 169 20.44 -25.82 19.33
CA GLU A 169 21.70 -26.08 20.01
C GLU A 169 21.54 -27.10 21.15
N LEU A 170 20.45 -27.01 21.94
CA LEU A 170 20.10 -27.99 22.98
C LEU A 170 19.68 -29.34 22.39
N GLU A 171 18.88 -29.35 21.31
CA GLU A 171 18.44 -30.57 20.63
C GLU A 171 19.60 -31.35 20.00
N SER A 172 20.57 -30.65 19.40
CA SER A 172 21.80 -31.26 18.86
C SER A 172 22.62 -31.96 19.95
N ARG A 173 22.43 -31.55 21.22
CA ARG A 173 23.04 -32.13 22.41
C ARG A 173 22.13 -33.14 23.12
N LEU A 174 20.99 -33.48 22.52
CA LEU A 174 20.00 -34.44 23.03
C LEU A 174 19.43 -34.08 24.41
N VAL A 175 19.27 -32.78 24.69
CA VAL A 175 18.74 -32.28 25.96
C VAL A 175 17.66 -31.21 25.75
N ASN A 176 16.81 -31.02 26.76
CA ASN A 176 15.84 -29.93 26.86
C ASN A 176 16.17 -29.06 28.09
N HIS A 177 15.90 -27.76 28.02
CA HIS A 177 16.10 -26.84 29.15
C HIS A 177 15.09 -27.10 30.28
N ASN A 178 13.83 -27.36 29.92
CA ASN A 178 12.71 -27.66 30.83
C ASN A 178 12.33 -26.54 31.83
N ASP A 179 12.91 -25.35 31.71
CA ASP A 179 12.64 -24.20 32.59
C ASP A 179 13.01 -22.86 31.93
N LEU A 180 12.68 -22.74 30.64
CA LEU A 180 13.10 -21.63 29.78
C LEU A 180 12.22 -20.38 29.97
N HIS A 181 11.99 -19.94 31.20
CA HIS A 181 11.25 -18.69 31.47
C HIS A 181 12.13 -17.45 31.23
N ALA A 182 11.53 -16.26 31.10
CA ALA A 182 12.23 -15.06 30.64
C ALA A 182 13.41 -14.62 31.54
N SER A 183 13.32 -14.82 32.86
CA SER A 183 14.44 -14.50 33.77
C SER A 183 15.66 -15.45 33.65
N ASN A 184 15.52 -16.60 32.97
CA ASN A 184 16.61 -17.53 32.68
C ASN A 184 17.25 -17.28 31.31
N ILE A 185 16.96 -16.14 30.69
CA ILE A 185 17.48 -15.75 29.40
C ILE A 185 18.09 -14.35 29.53
N ILE A 186 19.34 -14.18 29.14
CA ILE A 186 20.00 -12.87 29.06
C ILE A 186 20.05 -12.42 27.60
N VAL A 187 19.65 -11.16 27.35
CA VAL A 187 19.90 -10.47 26.08
C VAL A 187 21.23 -9.73 26.22
N GLY A 188 22.30 -10.36 25.74
CA GLY A 188 23.66 -9.85 25.80
C GLY A 188 23.94 -8.77 24.75
N ARG A 189 24.69 -7.73 25.13
CA ARG A 189 25.15 -6.67 24.23
C ARG A 189 26.56 -6.97 23.72
N LEU A 190 26.73 -6.90 22.42
CA LEU A 190 27.99 -7.09 21.72
C LEU A 190 28.66 -5.73 21.51
N THR A 191 29.99 -5.72 21.56
CA THR A 191 30.79 -4.54 21.18
C THR A 191 30.94 -4.47 19.65
N PRO A 192 31.15 -3.29 19.02
CA PRO A 192 31.22 -3.14 17.56
C PRO A 192 32.15 -4.11 16.81
N GLY A 193 33.28 -4.50 17.42
CA GLY A 193 34.22 -5.49 16.84
C GLY A 193 33.73 -6.95 16.87
N LYS A 194 32.60 -7.23 17.54
CA LYS A 194 31.96 -8.55 17.68
C LYS A 194 30.56 -8.58 17.06
N TYR A 195 30.19 -7.57 16.29
CA TYR A 195 28.88 -7.51 15.65
C TYR A 195 28.69 -8.68 14.67
N ARG A 196 27.51 -9.28 14.73
CA ARG A 196 27.14 -10.44 13.89
C ARG A 196 26.78 -9.98 12.48
N GLN A 197 27.47 -10.51 11.47
CA GLN A 197 27.14 -10.20 10.08
C GLN A 197 25.84 -10.89 9.65
N GLY A 198 24.99 -10.19 8.91
CA GLY A 198 23.71 -10.72 8.41
C GLY A 198 22.59 -10.84 9.45
N ALA A 199 22.86 -10.50 10.72
CA ALA A 199 21.86 -10.48 11.79
C ALA A 199 20.86 -9.31 11.63
N MET A 200 19.61 -9.53 12.05
CA MET A 200 18.55 -8.52 12.08
C MET A 200 18.88 -7.40 13.08
N ASP A 201 19.55 -7.76 14.18
CA ASP A 201 20.23 -6.85 15.10
C ASP A 201 21.63 -7.42 15.43
N ALA A 202 22.65 -6.80 14.84
CA ALA A 202 24.03 -7.23 14.97
C ALA A 202 24.63 -7.01 16.37
N SER A 203 23.98 -6.19 17.21
CA SER A 203 24.50 -5.74 18.51
C SER A 203 24.02 -6.57 19.70
N VAL A 204 23.03 -7.45 19.51
CA VAL A 204 22.47 -8.28 20.58
C VAL A 204 22.76 -9.75 20.35
N ARG A 205 22.62 -10.58 21.39
CA ARG A 205 22.50 -12.05 21.31
C ARG A 205 21.74 -12.60 22.51
N VAL A 206 21.09 -13.75 22.34
CA VAL A 206 20.43 -14.44 23.46
C VAL A 206 21.38 -15.46 24.09
N VAL A 207 21.38 -15.56 25.42
CA VAL A 207 22.11 -16.61 26.15
C VAL A 207 21.22 -17.18 27.25
N ALA A 208 21.03 -18.50 27.25
CA ALA A 208 20.36 -19.23 28.32
C ALA A 208 21.28 -19.35 29.54
N ILE A 209 20.69 -19.12 30.71
CA ILE A 209 21.32 -19.28 32.01
C ILE A 209 20.50 -20.26 32.85
N ASP A 210 21.11 -20.78 33.92
CA ASP A 210 20.50 -21.73 34.87
C ASP A 210 20.05 -23.08 34.26
N LEU A 211 21.04 -23.92 33.95
CA LEU A 211 20.85 -25.26 33.36
C LEU A 211 20.48 -26.36 34.38
N GLY A 212 20.08 -26.00 35.61
CA GLY A 212 19.82 -26.98 36.69
C GLY A 212 18.62 -27.92 36.43
N SER A 213 17.75 -27.57 35.47
CA SER A 213 16.59 -28.36 35.06
C SER A 213 16.81 -29.18 33.78
N VAL A 214 18.01 -29.08 33.17
CA VAL A 214 18.32 -29.72 31.89
C VAL A 214 18.29 -31.24 31.99
N ALA A 215 17.52 -31.87 31.10
CA ALA A 215 17.38 -33.32 31.03
C ALA A 215 17.08 -33.80 29.60
N PRO A 216 17.37 -35.08 29.27
CA PRO A 216 16.98 -35.67 27.99
C PRO A 216 15.45 -35.71 27.81
N ASP A 217 14.72 -36.00 28.89
CA ASP A 217 13.26 -36.08 28.85
C ASP A 217 12.61 -34.69 28.78
N ARG A 218 11.60 -34.57 27.92
CA ARG A 218 10.78 -33.37 27.78
C ARG A 218 9.72 -33.30 28.88
N ARG A 219 9.72 -32.24 29.68
CA ARG A 219 8.66 -31.97 30.68
C ARG A 219 7.50 -31.18 30.05
N SER A 220 6.67 -31.82 29.23
CA SER A 220 5.41 -31.22 28.75
C SER A 220 4.19 -32.00 29.23
N GLY A 221 3.24 -31.32 29.88
CA GLY A 221 2.03 -31.93 30.48
C GLY A 221 1.91 -31.68 31.99
N ASN A 222 0.70 -31.87 32.56
CA ASN A 222 0.40 -31.67 33.99
C ASN A 222 0.78 -30.28 34.56
N GLY A 223 0.56 -29.21 33.78
CA GLY A 223 0.84 -27.83 34.21
C GLY A 223 2.24 -27.30 33.89
N TYR A 224 3.12 -28.10 33.29
CA TYR A 224 4.46 -27.68 32.82
C TYR A 224 4.48 -27.42 31.31
N LEU A 225 5.14 -26.33 30.91
CA LEU A 225 5.33 -25.91 29.51
C LEU A 225 6.68 -26.40 29.00
N GLY A 226 6.70 -27.01 27.82
CA GLY A 226 7.95 -27.35 27.14
C GLY A 226 8.62 -26.12 26.52
N ASP A 227 9.92 -26.22 26.21
CA ASP A 227 10.75 -25.11 25.72
C ASP A 227 10.15 -24.40 24.49
N LEU A 228 9.58 -25.13 23.53
CA LEU A 228 8.91 -24.54 22.37
C LEU A 228 7.69 -23.66 22.74
N HIS A 229 6.93 -24.05 23.77
CA HIS A 229 5.80 -23.24 24.24
C HIS A 229 6.27 -21.99 24.99
N TRP A 230 7.40 -22.09 25.71
CA TRP A 230 8.05 -20.92 26.30
C TRP A 230 8.50 -19.93 25.22
N ILE A 231 9.12 -20.41 24.14
CA ILE A 231 9.51 -19.58 22.99
C ILE A 231 8.29 -18.87 22.40
N GLY A 232 7.19 -19.59 22.14
CA GLY A 232 5.95 -18.98 21.64
C GLY A 232 5.42 -17.86 22.57
N ARG A 233 5.44 -18.08 23.89
CA ARG A 233 5.06 -17.05 24.88
C ARG A 233 6.00 -15.85 24.92
N HIS A 234 7.31 -16.07 24.79
CA HIS A 234 8.29 -14.98 24.76
C HIS A 234 8.11 -14.12 23.52
N ILE A 235 7.89 -14.73 22.35
CA ILE A 235 7.61 -14.01 21.12
C ILE A 235 6.31 -13.21 21.29
N GLN A 236 5.25 -13.80 21.85
CA GLN A 236 4.01 -13.07 22.13
C GLN A 236 4.25 -11.84 23.04
N ALA A 237 4.98 -12.01 24.14
CA ALA A 237 5.30 -10.90 25.05
C ALA A 237 6.12 -9.79 24.37
N LEU A 238 7.08 -10.14 23.49
CA LEU A 238 7.82 -9.15 22.69
C LEU A 238 6.89 -8.37 21.76
N THR A 239 5.93 -9.04 21.12
CA THR A 239 4.96 -8.37 20.22
C THR A 239 4.00 -7.46 20.97
N GLU A 240 3.57 -7.84 22.18
CA GLU A 240 2.72 -7.01 23.04
C GLU A 240 3.42 -5.70 23.45
N VAL A 241 4.72 -5.75 23.77
CA VAL A 241 5.53 -4.55 24.06
C VAL A 241 5.60 -3.63 22.84
N LEU A 242 5.91 -4.18 21.65
CA LEU A 242 5.97 -3.39 20.42
C LEU A 242 4.62 -2.74 20.11
N LEU A 243 3.53 -3.49 20.24
CA LEU A 243 2.18 -3.07 19.86
C LEU A 243 1.46 -2.21 20.92
N ARG A 244 2.06 -1.95 22.09
CA ARG A 244 1.41 -1.24 23.22
C ARG A 244 0.83 0.13 22.82
N GLU A 245 1.52 0.89 21.97
CA GLU A 245 1.08 2.22 21.54
C GLU A 245 0.90 2.29 20.00
N PRO A 246 -0.29 1.99 19.47
CA PRO A 246 -0.51 1.89 18.02
C PRO A 246 -0.35 3.22 17.26
N ASP A 247 -0.48 4.35 17.94
CA ASP A 247 -0.37 5.68 17.33
C ASP A 247 1.09 6.16 17.24
N THR A 248 2.00 5.60 18.06
CA THR A 248 3.41 6.02 18.13
C THR A 248 4.38 4.97 17.58
N ILE A 249 3.94 3.70 17.47
CA ILE A 249 4.72 2.60 16.90
C ILE A 249 5.12 2.91 15.45
N SER A 250 6.36 2.62 15.05
CA SER A 250 6.75 2.78 13.64
C SER A 250 6.01 1.76 12.75
N ASP A 251 5.81 2.10 11.47
CA ASP A 251 5.18 1.17 10.52
C ASP A 251 5.95 -0.16 10.41
N LEU A 252 7.28 -0.09 10.46
CA LEU A 252 8.16 -1.26 10.50
C LEU A 252 7.93 -2.11 11.76
N ASP A 253 7.93 -1.47 12.93
CA ASP A 253 7.74 -2.16 14.20
C ASP A 253 6.38 -2.87 14.25
N SER A 254 5.33 -2.22 13.74
CA SER A 254 3.98 -2.81 13.69
C SER A 254 3.93 -4.04 12.80
N ARG A 255 4.52 -4.01 11.60
CA ARG A 255 4.45 -5.14 10.67
C ARG A 255 5.28 -6.33 11.14
N VAL A 256 6.50 -6.09 11.64
CA VAL A 256 7.34 -7.16 12.21
C VAL A 256 6.68 -7.76 13.44
N ALA A 257 6.10 -6.94 14.32
CA ALA A 257 5.37 -7.45 15.47
C ALA A 257 4.19 -8.35 15.06
N ASN A 258 3.40 -7.93 14.07
CA ASN A 258 2.29 -8.72 13.53
C ASN A 258 2.79 -10.03 12.89
N ALA A 259 3.89 -10.00 12.13
CA ALA A 259 4.48 -11.20 11.54
C ALA A 259 4.99 -12.18 12.63
N LEU A 260 5.68 -11.68 13.64
CA LEU A 260 6.13 -12.47 14.80
C LEU A 260 4.94 -13.03 15.60
N GLN A 261 3.84 -12.27 15.69
CA GLN A 261 2.62 -12.72 16.37
C GLN A 261 1.98 -13.90 15.64
N MET A 262 1.93 -13.87 14.30
CA MET A 262 1.46 -15.01 13.50
C MET A 262 2.35 -16.25 13.72
N ILE A 263 3.67 -16.06 13.80
CA ILE A 263 4.60 -17.15 14.11
C ILE A 263 4.33 -17.71 15.51
N ALA A 264 4.16 -16.86 16.52
CA ALA A 264 3.82 -17.30 17.87
C ALA A 264 2.51 -18.10 17.90
N GLN A 265 1.48 -17.63 17.20
CA GLN A 265 0.18 -18.32 17.10
C GLN A 265 0.27 -19.67 16.39
N SER A 266 1.20 -19.85 15.44
CA SER A 266 1.43 -21.17 14.80
C SER A 266 1.98 -22.23 15.77
N ILE A 267 2.59 -21.79 16.88
CA ILE A 267 3.28 -22.66 17.85
C ILE A 267 2.37 -23.04 19.03
N VAL A 268 1.40 -22.19 19.38
CA VAL A 268 0.57 -22.31 20.59
C VAL A 268 -0.45 -23.46 20.56
N PRO A 269 -1.11 -23.81 19.44
CA PRO A 269 -2.00 -24.98 19.36
C PRO A 269 -1.20 -26.28 19.49
N ALA A 270 -1.66 -27.17 20.38
CA ALA A 270 -0.98 -28.40 20.75
C ALA A 270 -0.60 -29.29 19.54
N LEU A 271 0.70 -29.31 19.21
CA LEU A 271 1.34 -30.28 18.32
C LEU A 271 1.38 -31.70 18.94
N GLU A 272 0.32 -32.16 19.63
CA GLU A 272 0.29 -33.50 20.24
C GLU A 272 0.38 -34.62 19.20
N ASN A 273 0.04 -34.34 17.92
CA ASN A 273 0.06 -35.32 16.83
C ASN A 273 0.76 -34.84 15.54
N GLN A 274 1.48 -33.71 15.57
CA GLN A 274 2.17 -33.16 14.40
C GLN A 274 3.68 -33.18 14.60
N ARG A 275 4.42 -33.50 13.53
CA ARG A 275 5.89 -33.46 13.52
C ARG A 275 6.33 -32.03 13.84
N THR A 276 7.15 -31.86 14.87
CA THR A 276 7.67 -30.55 15.26
C THR A 276 8.51 -30.00 14.10
N PRO A 277 8.21 -28.79 13.57
CA PRO A 277 9.01 -28.20 12.50
C PRO A 277 10.44 -27.92 12.97
N ASP A 278 11.38 -27.89 12.04
CA ASP A 278 12.78 -27.65 12.36
C ASP A 278 12.98 -26.20 12.89
N ALA A 279 13.93 -26.02 13.81
CA ALA A 279 14.25 -24.69 14.32
C ALA A 279 14.79 -23.78 13.20
N ASP A 280 15.53 -24.35 12.25
CA ASP A 280 16.04 -23.62 11.08
C ASP A 280 14.91 -23.12 10.16
N ASP A 281 13.81 -23.87 10.04
CA ASP A 281 12.64 -23.43 9.27
C ASP A 281 12.02 -22.16 9.91
N PHE A 282 11.91 -22.12 11.24
CA PHE A 282 11.40 -20.95 11.96
C PHE A 282 12.37 -19.76 11.93
N VAL A 283 13.68 -20.00 12.04
CA VAL A 283 14.70 -18.95 11.89
C VAL A 283 14.63 -18.34 10.50
N HIS A 284 14.60 -19.18 9.46
CA HIS A 284 14.50 -18.71 8.08
C HIS A 284 13.17 -18.00 7.83
N LEU A 285 12.07 -18.47 8.43
CA LEU A 285 10.78 -17.79 8.37
C LEU A 285 10.83 -16.42 9.04
N ILE A 286 11.40 -16.28 10.24
CA ILE A 286 11.54 -14.99 10.93
C ILE A 286 12.41 -14.04 10.12
N GLU A 287 13.55 -14.51 9.62
CA GLU A 287 14.45 -13.72 8.77
C GLU A 287 13.74 -13.30 7.48
N GLU A 288 13.07 -14.22 6.80
CA GLU A 288 12.32 -13.93 5.58
C GLU A 288 11.22 -12.89 5.84
N GLN A 289 10.40 -13.05 6.89
CA GLN A 289 9.36 -12.08 7.24
C GLN A 289 9.94 -10.73 7.66
N TYR A 290 11.01 -10.73 8.45
CA TYR A 290 11.70 -9.51 8.86
C TYR A 290 12.28 -8.79 7.65
N PHE A 291 13.03 -9.45 6.77
CA PHE A 291 13.65 -8.82 5.61
C PHE A 291 12.63 -8.40 4.55
N LYS A 292 11.57 -9.18 4.31
CA LYS A 292 10.45 -8.74 3.46
C LYS A 292 9.79 -7.47 4.00
N THR A 293 9.65 -7.37 5.31
CA THR A 293 8.99 -6.23 5.98
C THR A 293 9.90 -5.01 6.15
N SER A 294 11.17 -5.25 6.49
CA SER A 294 12.18 -4.23 6.83
C SER A 294 12.97 -3.73 5.64
N GLU A 295 13.05 -4.54 4.58
CA GLU A 295 13.71 -4.23 3.32
C GLU A 295 12.78 -4.51 2.12
N PRO A 296 11.50 -4.04 2.13
CA PRO A 296 10.56 -4.24 1.02
C PRO A 296 11.03 -3.58 -0.27
N TRP A 297 12.06 -2.74 -0.19
CA TRP A 297 12.74 -2.08 -1.30
C TRP A 297 13.89 -2.91 -1.91
N ARG A 298 14.21 -4.11 -1.37
CA ARG A 298 15.13 -5.09 -1.97
C ARG A 298 14.51 -6.30 -2.72
N PRO A 299 13.39 -6.23 -3.44
CA PRO A 299 12.83 -7.42 -4.07
C PRO A 299 13.57 -7.94 -5.31
N TRP A 300 14.74 -7.40 -5.68
CA TRP A 300 15.61 -7.95 -6.73
C TRP A 300 16.13 -9.37 -6.46
N ARG A 301 15.84 -9.94 -5.29
CA ARG A 301 16.07 -11.35 -4.97
C ARG A 301 14.95 -12.28 -5.45
N ASN A 302 13.81 -11.75 -5.88
CA ASN A 302 12.65 -12.53 -6.31
C ASN A 302 12.55 -12.62 -7.85
N PRO A 303 12.15 -13.77 -8.42
CA PRO A 303 11.92 -13.89 -9.86
C PRO A 303 10.65 -13.15 -10.30
N LEU A 304 10.63 -12.65 -11.55
CA LEU A 304 9.44 -12.04 -12.13
C LEU A 304 8.38 -13.11 -12.41
N VAL A 305 7.22 -12.98 -11.80
CA VAL A 305 6.02 -13.76 -12.12
C VAL A 305 4.84 -12.80 -12.26
N LEU A 306 4.22 -12.78 -13.44
CA LEU A 306 3.01 -12.01 -13.68
C LEU A 306 1.80 -12.84 -13.23
N LYS A 307 1.03 -12.34 -12.24
CA LYS A 307 -0.20 -13.00 -11.76
C LYS A 307 -1.33 -12.93 -12.80
N THR A 308 -1.43 -11.82 -13.51
CA THR A 308 -2.34 -11.57 -14.64
C THR A 308 -1.53 -11.07 -15.84
N PHE A 309 -2.07 -11.17 -17.05
CA PHE A 309 -1.31 -10.77 -18.24
C PHE A 309 -1.13 -9.25 -18.29
N ASN A 310 -2.07 -8.47 -17.75
CA ASN A 310 -1.96 -7.02 -17.60
C ASN A 310 -1.26 -6.56 -16.31
N ALA A 311 -0.77 -7.47 -15.45
CA ALA A 311 -0.13 -7.10 -14.19
C ALA A 311 1.03 -6.11 -14.43
N SER A 312 1.04 -5.00 -13.70
CA SER A 312 2.02 -3.93 -13.91
C SER A 312 2.01 -3.32 -15.33
N TYR A 313 0.83 -3.16 -15.95
CA TYR A 313 0.71 -2.30 -17.14
C TYR A 313 1.03 -0.84 -16.77
N ASN A 314 0.68 -0.38 -15.56
CA ASN A 314 1.28 0.81 -14.98
C ASN A 314 2.70 0.48 -14.51
N ALA A 315 3.69 1.06 -15.18
CA ALA A 315 5.09 0.78 -14.87
C ALA A 315 5.56 1.36 -13.52
N GLN A 316 4.73 2.14 -12.82
CA GLN A 316 4.98 2.55 -11.42
C GLN A 316 4.82 1.38 -10.42
N THR A 317 4.04 0.36 -10.78
CA THR A 317 3.79 -0.83 -9.91
C THR A 317 4.70 -2.00 -10.25
N LEU A 318 5.35 -1.96 -11.40
CA LEU A 318 6.43 -2.89 -11.73
C LEU A 318 7.60 -2.63 -10.78
N ASP A 319 8.48 -3.58 -10.58
CA ASP A 319 9.77 -3.31 -9.94
C ASP A 319 10.88 -3.03 -10.95
N ALA A 320 11.82 -2.14 -10.60
CA ALA A 320 12.80 -1.62 -11.54
C ALA A 320 13.70 -2.71 -12.14
N TRP A 321 14.09 -3.72 -11.36
CA TRP A 321 14.92 -4.84 -11.85
C TRP A 321 14.17 -5.78 -12.81
N HIS A 322 12.83 -5.72 -12.85
CA HIS A 322 12.03 -6.47 -13.82
C HIS A 322 11.79 -5.70 -15.13
N VAL A 323 12.04 -4.39 -15.14
CA VAL A 323 11.90 -3.55 -16.35
C VAL A 323 12.68 -4.10 -17.55
N PRO A 324 13.96 -4.51 -17.42
CA PRO A 324 14.72 -5.05 -18.56
C PRO A 324 14.10 -6.31 -19.19
N GLN A 325 13.31 -7.07 -18.43
CA GLN A 325 12.66 -8.30 -18.90
C GLN A 325 11.40 -8.01 -19.72
N LEU A 326 10.77 -6.84 -19.53
CA LEU A 326 9.52 -6.44 -20.19
C LEU A 326 9.69 -5.30 -21.19
N LEU A 327 10.76 -4.51 -21.09
CA LEU A 327 11.04 -3.40 -22.00
C LEU A 327 11.34 -3.90 -23.41
N VAL A 328 10.74 -3.25 -24.40
CA VAL A 328 10.96 -3.51 -25.82
C VAL A 328 11.54 -2.25 -26.45
N ASP A 329 12.87 -2.25 -26.62
CA ASP A 329 13.66 -1.25 -27.37
C ASP A 329 14.62 -2.02 -28.29
N PRO A 330 14.16 -2.48 -29.46
CA PRO A 330 14.90 -3.40 -30.33
C PRO A 330 16.34 -2.94 -30.68
N ASP A 331 16.53 -1.63 -30.82
CA ASP A 331 17.80 -1.03 -31.27
C ASP A 331 18.58 -0.38 -30.12
N GLY A 332 18.05 -0.42 -28.89
CA GLY A 332 18.61 0.29 -27.74
C GLY A 332 18.64 1.82 -27.89
N THR A 333 17.97 2.36 -28.90
CA THR A 333 18.05 3.77 -29.30
C THR A 333 17.36 4.69 -28.30
N TRP A 334 16.25 4.24 -27.73
CA TRP A 334 15.49 5.03 -26.76
C TRP A 334 16.22 5.09 -25.43
N LEU A 335 16.76 3.96 -24.97
CA LEU A 335 17.54 3.90 -23.73
C LEU A 335 18.80 4.79 -23.83
N ALA A 336 19.56 4.69 -24.94
CA ALA A 336 20.76 5.48 -25.17
C ALA A 336 20.49 7.00 -25.20
N ARG A 337 19.31 7.41 -25.70
CA ARG A 337 18.92 8.82 -25.76
C ARG A 337 18.59 9.38 -24.37
N ILE A 338 18.01 8.59 -23.49
CA ILE A 338 17.60 9.03 -22.15
C ILE A 338 18.79 9.04 -21.19
N SER A 339 19.68 8.06 -21.29
CA SER A 339 20.91 8.02 -20.49
C SER A 339 21.96 9.05 -20.90
N ALA A 340 21.77 9.75 -22.02
CA ALA A 340 22.68 10.80 -22.48
C ALA A 340 22.83 11.93 -21.43
N PRO A 341 23.99 12.61 -21.34
CA PRO A 341 24.19 13.68 -20.35
C PRO A 341 23.25 14.88 -20.53
N GLY A 342 22.89 15.52 -19.40
CA GLY A 342 22.16 16.80 -19.37
C GLY A 342 20.64 16.68 -19.17
N PRO A 343 19.94 17.80 -18.89
CA PRO A 343 18.50 17.78 -18.57
C PRO A 343 17.63 17.30 -19.73
N LEU A 344 16.66 16.43 -19.46
CA LEU A 344 15.73 15.89 -20.46
C LEU A 344 14.30 15.90 -19.93
N VAL A 345 13.38 16.44 -20.72
CA VAL A 345 11.94 16.31 -20.50
C VAL A 345 11.39 15.31 -21.53
N MET A 346 10.98 14.15 -21.06
CA MET A 346 10.32 13.12 -21.85
C MET A 346 8.82 13.35 -21.86
N THR A 347 8.25 13.43 -23.06
CA THR A 347 6.84 13.72 -23.28
C THR A 347 6.17 12.61 -24.06
N GLY A 348 4.83 12.63 -24.03
CA GLY A 348 4.01 11.65 -24.73
C GLY A 348 2.71 11.40 -23.98
N MET A 349 1.77 10.74 -24.62
CA MET A 349 0.48 10.39 -24.01
C MET A 349 0.61 9.35 -22.89
N ARG A 350 -0.47 9.08 -22.16
CA ARG A 350 -0.49 7.99 -21.18
C ARG A 350 -0.41 6.62 -21.85
N GLY A 351 0.22 5.68 -21.15
CA GLY A 351 0.37 4.31 -21.63
C GLY A 351 1.36 4.11 -22.78
N CYS A 352 2.07 5.15 -23.24
CA CYS A 352 3.14 4.99 -24.25
C CYS A 352 4.46 4.41 -23.70
N GLY A 353 4.56 4.18 -22.38
CA GLY A 353 5.73 3.55 -21.76
C GLY A 353 6.76 4.53 -21.18
N LYS A 354 6.43 5.82 -20.99
CA LYS A 354 7.33 6.84 -20.40
C LYS A 354 7.95 6.36 -19.09
N THR A 355 7.13 5.99 -18.12
CA THR A 355 7.59 5.50 -16.82
C THR A 355 8.45 4.25 -16.94
N LEU A 356 8.06 3.30 -17.81
CA LEU A 356 8.82 2.06 -18.03
C LEU A 356 10.23 2.38 -18.54
N LEU A 357 10.32 3.29 -19.50
CA LEU A 357 11.57 3.69 -20.11
C LEU A 357 12.44 4.54 -19.16
N LEU A 358 11.84 5.40 -18.34
CA LEU A 358 12.54 6.13 -17.29
C LEU A 358 13.13 5.16 -16.25
N ARG A 359 12.35 4.16 -15.81
CA ARG A 359 12.81 3.15 -14.83
C ARG A 359 13.87 2.20 -15.39
N ALA A 360 13.94 2.03 -16.72
CA ALA A 360 15.02 1.25 -17.34
C ALA A 360 16.41 1.87 -17.13
N VAL A 361 16.48 3.17 -16.86
CA VAL A 361 17.70 3.93 -16.55
C VAL A 361 17.97 3.95 -15.03
N GLN A 362 17.04 3.48 -14.20
CA GLN A 362 17.26 3.39 -12.76
C GLN A 362 18.38 2.38 -12.45
N PHE A 363 19.20 2.67 -11.43
CA PHE A 363 20.33 1.82 -11.03
C PHE A 363 19.91 0.36 -10.83
N HIS A 364 18.77 0.11 -10.17
CA HIS A 364 18.27 -1.24 -9.93
C HIS A 364 17.94 -2.02 -11.22
N ALA A 365 17.45 -1.35 -12.27
CA ALA A 365 17.23 -1.98 -13.58
C ALA A 365 18.56 -2.36 -14.25
N ARG A 366 19.58 -1.52 -14.10
CA ARG A 366 20.92 -1.75 -14.67
C ARG A 366 21.74 -2.77 -13.89
N ALA A 367 21.51 -2.87 -12.59
CA ALA A 367 22.15 -3.81 -11.69
C ALA A 367 21.48 -5.19 -11.68
N ALA A 368 20.30 -5.33 -12.31
CA ALA A 368 19.58 -6.59 -12.40
C ALA A 368 20.37 -7.62 -13.24
N ARG A 369 20.68 -8.76 -12.62
CA ARG A 369 21.37 -9.88 -13.27
C ARG A 369 20.44 -10.60 -14.24
N HIS A 370 20.89 -10.80 -15.48
CA HIS A 370 20.19 -11.64 -16.45
C HIS A 370 20.52 -13.13 -16.27
N ALA A 371 19.67 -14.03 -16.79
CA ALA A 371 19.80 -15.48 -16.59
C ALA A 371 21.16 -16.04 -17.03
N ASP A 372 21.76 -15.46 -18.08
CA ASP A 372 23.04 -15.88 -18.65
C ASP A 372 24.22 -14.99 -18.22
N GLU A 373 24.02 -14.10 -17.23
CA GLU A 373 24.99 -13.10 -16.81
C GLU A 373 25.63 -13.47 -15.46
N SER A 374 26.92 -13.15 -15.26
CA SER A 374 27.59 -13.23 -13.95
C SER A 374 27.64 -11.87 -13.26
N ASP A 375 27.91 -11.83 -11.95
CA ASP A 375 28.05 -10.56 -11.22
C ASP A 375 29.18 -9.68 -11.79
N ALA A 376 30.22 -10.30 -12.39
CA ALA A 376 31.30 -9.58 -13.08
C ALA A 376 30.83 -8.90 -14.37
N ASP A 377 29.91 -9.52 -15.11
CA ASP A 377 29.32 -8.94 -16.32
C ASP A 377 28.42 -7.75 -15.96
N VAL A 378 27.63 -7.88 -14.88
CA VAL A 378 26.82 -6.79 -14.33
C VAL A 378 27.71 -5.59 -13.99
N MET A 379 28.83 -5.83 -13.30
CA MET A 379 29.79 -4.78 -12.94
C MET A 379 30.41 -4.11 -14.17
N THR A 380 30.69 -4.87 -15.23
CA THR A 380 31.20 -4.33 -16.51
C THR A 380 30.17 -3.44 -17.19
N ARG A 381 28.90 -3.84 -17.18
CA ARG A 381 27.78 -3.03 -17.70
C ARG A 381 27.61 -1.74 -16.90
N LEU A 382 27.58 -1.81 -15.57
CA LEU A 382 27.45 -0.63 -14.70
C LEU A 382 28.61 0.37 -14.90
N ALA A 383 29.83 -0.14 -15.10
CA ALA A 383 30.98 0.71 -15.42
C ALA A 383 30.86 1.37 -16.81
N LYS A 384 30.31 0.66 -17.80
CA LYS A 384 30.08 1.17 -19.17
C LYS A 384 28.96 2.19 -19.23
N ASP A 385 27.91 2.03 -18.43
CA ASP A 385 26.79 2.96 -18.36
C ASP A 385 27.26 4.36 -17.95
N ASN A 386 28.23 4.46 -17.03
CA ASN A 386 28.84 5.71 -16.56
C ASN A 386 27.83 6.72 -15.97
N TYR A 387 26.71 6.22 -15.43
CA TYR A 387 25.73 7.00 -14.68
C TYR A 387 25.12 6.18 -13.53
N VAL A 388 24.47 6.88 -12.59
CA VAL A 388 23.64 6.28 -11.53
C VAL A 388 22.25 6.92 -11.58
N GLY A 389 21.24 6.17 -12.00
CA GLY A 389 19.86 6.65 -12.06
C GLY A 389 19.10 6.39 -10.77
N LEU A 390 18.51 7.44 -10.19
CA LEU A 390 17.70 7.38 -8.97
C LEU A 390 16.28 7.81 -9.29
N PHE A 391 15.26 7.02 -8.92
CA PHE A 391 13.89 7.21 -9.41
C PHE A 391 12.94 7.67 -8.30
N VAL A 392 12.18 8.73 -8.56
CA VAL A 392 11.12 9.24 -7.69
C VAL A 392 9.85 9.51 -8.51
N SER A 393 8.68 9.12 -7.97
CA SER A 393 7.38 9.47 -8.54
C SER A 393 6.86 10.75 -7.91
N ALA A 394 6.63 11.80 -8.72
CA ALA A 394 6.02 13.04 -8.25
C ALA A 394 4.59 12.79 -7.75
N GLN A 395 3.82 11.96 -8.44
CA GLN A 395 2.45 11.60 -8.06
C GLN A 395 2.35 10.99 -6.65
N ARG A 396 3.23 10.06 -6.30
CA ARG A 396 3.18 9.39 -4.99
C ARG A 396 3.68 10.29 -3.86
N LEU A 397 4.71 11.09 -4.17
CA LEU A 397 5.35 11.98 -3.20
C LEU A 397 4.54 13.25 -2.94
N LEU A 398 3.84 13.79 -3.94
CA LEU A 398 3.10 15.04 -3.82
C LEU A 398 1.63 14.72 -3.51
N ASN A 399 1.22 14.87 -2.25
CA ASN A 399 -0.15 14.61 -1.79
C ASN A 399 -1.17 15.47 -2.54
N VAL A 400 -1.78 14.88 -3.57
CA VAL A 400 -2.87 15.49 -4.34
C VAL A 400 -4.14 15.52 -3.47
N GLY A 401 -4.73 16.71 -3.28
CA GLY A 401 -6.11 16.85 -2.78
C GLY A 401 -6.36 17.65 -1.49
N GLN A 402 -5.37 18.20 -0.80
CA GLN A 402 -5.64 19.08 0.36
C GLN A 402 -5.91 20.53 -0.08
N SER A 403 -6.85 21.23 0.55
CA SER A 403 -7.24 22.60 0.18
C SER A 403 -6.09 23.62 0.20
N THR A 404 -6.23 24.63 -0.66
CA THR A 404 -5.34 25.76 -1.03
C THR A 404 -4.62 26.53 0.09
N GLU A 405 -4.95 26.37 1.37
CA GLU A 405 -4.35 27.16 2.48
C GLU A 405 -3.19 26.46 3.20
N SER A 406 -3.15 25.12 3.27
CA SER A 406 -2.04 24.37 3.91
C SER A 406 -0.93 23.96 2.94
N GLN A 407 -1.14 24.15 1.64
CA GLN A 407 -0.25 23.66 0.59
C GLN A 407 0.94 24.59 0.26
N THR A 408 1.17 25.64 1.04
CA THR A 408 2.25 26.64 0.87
C THR A 408 3.66 26.15 1.27
N ARG A 409 3.85 24.85 1.55
CA ARG A 409 5.12 24.30 2.11
C ARG A 409 5.99 23.62 1.04
N ASP A 410 7.31 23.83 1.13
CA ASP A 410 8.32 23.53 0.09
C ASP A 410 8.31 22.04 -0.38
N LEU A 411 8.12 21.83 -1.69
CA LEU A 411 8.16 20.49 -2.33
C LEU A 411 9.58 19.91 -2.41
N PHE A 412 10.58 20.78 -2.47
CA PHE A 412 11.97 20.41 -2.74
C PHE A 412 12.68 19.63 -1.60
N PRO A 413 12.48 19.93 -0.30
CA PRO A 413 12.99 19.10 0.80
C PRO A 413 12.54 17.63 0.70
N ARG A 414 11.27 17.40 0.34
CA ARG A 414 10.72 16.05 0.17
C ARG A 414 11.39 15.32 -0.99
N LEU A 415 11.49 15.98 -2.14
CA LEU A 415 12.21 15.44 -3.31
C LEU A 415 13.68 15.14 -2.97
N PHE A 416 14.34 16.05 -2.26
CA PHE A 416 15.74 15.93 -1.87
C PHE A 416 15.98 14.70 -0.99
N VAL A 417 15.20 14.54 0.07
CA VAL A 417 15.29 13.38 0.97
C VAL A 417 14.91 12.08 0.24
N ALA A 418 13.91 12.10 -0.64
CA ALA A 418 13.53 10.95 -1.45
C ALA A 418 14.68 10.48 -2.37
N TYR A 419 15.43 11.39 -3.00
CA TYR A 419 16.60 11.00 -3.81
C TYR A 419 17.78 10.50 -2.96
N ALA A 420 17.99 11.06 -1.77
CA ALA A 420 18.99 10.53 -0.83
C ALA A 420 18.61 9.11 -0.36
N LEU A 421 17.32 8.85 -0.16
CA LEU A 421 16.78 7.55 0.19
C LEU A 421 17.03 6.53 -0.94
N GLU A 422 16.70 6.88 -2.19
CA GLU A 422 16.99 6.04 -3.36
C GLU A 422 18.49 5.79 -3.56
N ALA A 423 19.36 6.75 -3.22
CA ALA A 423 20.79 6.54 -3.23
C ALA A 423 21.24 5.51 -2.19
N ALA A 424 20.68 5.54 -0.97
CA ALA A 424 20.94 4.53 0.05
C ALA A 424 20.50 3.13 -0.42
N ARG A 425 19.33 3.02 -1.06
CA ARG A 425 18.83 1.77 -1.65
C ARG A 425 19.73 1.25 -2.78
N ALA A 426 20.21 2.14 -3.66
CA ALA A 426 21.16 1.80 -4.71
C ALA A 426 22.51 1.32 -4.16
N LEU A 427 23.01 1.94 -3.09
CA LEU A 427 24.23 1.50 -2.41
C LEU A 427 24.07 0.11 -1.81
N ALA A 428 22.93 -0.18 -1.21
CA ALA A 428 22.62 -1.51 -0.68
C ALA A 428 22.57 -2.58 -1.79
N HIS A 429 21.95 -2.29 -2.94
CA HIS A 429 21.98 -3.19 -4.09
C HIS A 429 23.39 -3.40 -4.63
N LEU A 430 24.20 -2.34 -4.74
CA LEU A 430 25.60 -2.45 -5.14
C LEU A 430 26.41 -3.28 -4.13
N ARG A 431 26.14 -3.14 -2.83
CA ARG A 431 26.80 -3.92 -1.77
C ARG A 431 26.48 -5.41 -1.89
N ASP A 432 25.25 -5.76 -2.27
CA ASP A 432 24.84 -7.15 -2.49
C ASP A 432 25.56 -7.79 -3.70
N ILE A 433 25.91 -7.00 -4.73
CA ILE A 433 26.67 -7.46 -5.92
C ILE A 433 28.19 -7.45 -5.68
N SER A 434 28.71 -6.37 -5.11
CA SER A 434 30.15 -6.19 -4.86
C SER A 434 30.39 -5.30 -3.62
N PRO A 435 30.51 -5.91 -2.42
CA PRO A 435 30.69 -5.18 -1.17
C PRO A 435 31.90 -4.24 -1.17
N GLN A 436 32.99 -4.61 -1.86
CA GLN A 436 34.25 -3.85 -1.86
C GLN A 436 34.15 -2.52 -2.63
N LYS A 437 33.11 -2.34 -3.46
CA LYS A 437 32.92 -1.11 -4.24
C LYS A 437 32.24 -0.02 -3.43
N VAL A 438 31.49 -0.38 -2.39
CA VAL A 438 30.83 0.54 -1.46
C VAL A 438 31.81 0.93 -0.36
N ARG A 439 31.95 2.23 -0.08
CA ARG A 439 32.83 2.67 1.00
C ARG A 439 32.20 2.40 2.36
N HIS A 440 33.03 2.11 3.36
CA HIS A 440 32.56 1.87 4.73
C HIS A 440 31.88 3.09 5.36
N ASP A 441 32.27 4.32 4.99
CA ASP A 441 31.73 5.59 5.50
C ASP A 441 30.56 6.16 4.68
N ALA A 442 30.09 5.45 3.65
CA ALA A 442 29.06 5.92 2.73
C ALA A 442 27.79 6.45 3.42
N HIS A 443 27.33 5.76 4.47
CA HIS A 443 26.14 6.14 5.24
C HIS A 443 26.31 7.50 5.95
N ALA A 444 27.49 7.76 6.53
CA ALA A 444 27.79 8.99 7.26
C ALA A 444 27.95 10.19 6.30
N VAL A 445 28.56 9.97 5.12
CA VAL A 445 28.72 10.98 4.08
C VAL A 445 27.36 11.46 3.58
N LEU A 446 26.47 10.53 3.21
CA LEU A 446 25.13 10.87 2.74
C LEU A 446 24.28 11.56 3.81
N LEU A 447 24.30 11.06 5.06
CA LEU A 447 23.56 11.69 6.16
C LEU A 447 24.01 13.14 6.37
N SER A 448 25.32 13.39 6.36
CA SER A 448 25.87 14.73 6.54
C SER A 448 25.42 15.70 5.44
N ALA A 449 25.36 15.23 4.19
CA ALA A 449 24.86 16.01 3.07
C ALA A 449 23.37 16.35 3.23
N VAL A 450 22.57 15.42 3.73
CA VAL A 450 21.13 15.64 3.98
C VAL A 450 20.91 16.65 5.11
N LEU A 451 21.60 16.48 6.24
CA LEU A 451 21.45 17.39 7.38
C LEU A 451 21.91 18.82 7.05
N ALA A 452 22.94 18.98 6.20
CA ALA A 452 23.42 20.30 5.78
C ALA A 452 22.49 21.00 4.77
N ALA A 453 21.66 20.24 4.04
CA ALA A 453 20.76 20.79 3.03
C ALA A 453 19.40 21.24 3.60
N LEU A 454 19.07 20.88 4.84
CA LEU A 454 17.79 21.13 5.49
C LEU A 454 17.90 22.22 6.58
N ASP A 455 16.90 23.10 6.65
CA ASP A 455 16.80 24.18 7.64
C ASP A 455 15.38 24.24 8.25
N PRO A 456 15.21 24.13 9.59
CA PRO A 456 16.24 23.77 10.57
C PRO A 456 16.78 22.34 10.34
N SER A 457 18.06 22.14 10.67
CA SER A 457 18.71 20.84 10.51
C SER A 457 18.13 19.80 11.48
N PRO A 458 17.69 18.62 11.01
CA PRO A 458 17.21 17.54 11.87
C PRO A 458 18.28 17.05 12.86
N ALA A 459 17.85 16.39 13.93
CA ALA A 459 18.77 15.78 14.88
C ALA A 459 19.63 14.70 14.21
N ARG A 460 20.95 14.76 14.41
CA ARG A 460 21.88 13.77 13.87
C ARG A 460 21.72 12.43 14.59
N ALA A 461 21.44 11.38 13.82
CA ALA A 461 21.44 10.01 14.30
C ALA A 461 22.85 9.38 14.19
N ASP A 462 23.20 8.53 15.15
CA ASP A 462 24.41 7.70 15.08
C ASP A 462 24.09 6.40 14.33
N LEU A 463 24.49 6.33 13.06
CA LEU A 463 24.16 5.24 12.14
C LEU A 463 25.45 4.52 11.76
N ALA A 464 25.42 3.20 11.72
CA ALA A 464 26.57 2.35 11.37
C ALA A 464 26.45 1.70 9.98
N THR A 465 25.26 1.69 9.38
CA THR A 465 24.97 0.92 8.16
C THR A 465 24.10 1.71 7.16
N VAL A 466 24.11 1.28 5.90
CA VAL A 466 23.29 1.88 4.82
C VAL A 466 21.80 1.62 5.08
N GLU A 467 21.46 0.50 5.71
CA GLU A 467 20.09 0.12 6.06
C GLU A 467 19.53 1.04 7.15
N GLN A 468 20.36 1.37 8.15
CA GLN A 468 20.00 2.34 9.16
C GLN A 468 19.85 3.75 8.57
N LEU A 469 20.67 4.12 7.59
CA LEU A 469 20.49 5.36 6.81
C LEU A 469 19.16 5.36 6.07
N GLU A 470 18.84 4.31 5.33
CA GLU A 470 17.57 4.18 4.59
C GLU A 470 16.37 4.37 5.52
N ARG A 471 16.34 3.66 6.65
CA ARG A 471 15.24 3.77 7.63
C ARG A 471 15.12 5.18 8.23
N HIS A 472 16.26 5.81 8.54
CA HIS A 472 16.27 7.18 9.05
C HIS A 472 15.73 8.17 8.01
N LEU A 473 16.14 8.04 6.75
CA LEU A 473 15.66 8.89 5.66
C LEU A 473 14.17 8.66 5.35
N SER A 474 13.69 7.41 5.41
CA SER A 474 12.26 7.09 5.28
C SER A 474 11.44 7.75 6.40
N SER A 475 11.91 7.68 7.65
CA SER A 475 11.26 8.37 8.77
C SER A 475 11.30 9.90 8.63
N LEU A 476 12.42 10.46 8.16
CA LEU A 476 12.55 11.89 7.89
C LEU A 476 11.58 12.33 6.79
N LEU A 477 11.39 11.52 5.75
CA LEU A 477 10.45 11.81 4.65
C LEU A 477 9.00 11.85 5.14
N VAL A 478 8.61 10.94 6.04
CA VAL A 478 7.30 10.96 6.71
C VAL A 478 7.14 12.24 7.51
N ASN A 479 8.14 12.62 8.32
CA ASN A 479 8.10 13.86 9.11
C ASN A 479 7.94 15.10 8.22
N LEU A 480 8.66 15.16 7.10
CA LEU A 480 8.54 16.24 6.10
C LEU A 480 7.19 16.29 5.40
N SER A 481 6.41 15.20 5.45
CA SER A 481 5.10 15.11 4.80
C SER A 481 3.95 15.52 5.73
N ARG A 482 4.22 15.68 7.04
CA ARG A 482 3.23 16.16 8.00
C ARG A 482 2.92 17.64 7.78
N SER A 483 1.66 18.00 8.03
CA SER A 483 1.16 19.37 7.82
C SER A 483 1.80 20.42 8.73
N ASP A 484 2.45 20.01 9.82
CA ASP A 484 3.13 20.84 10.82
C ASP A 484 4.65 20.97 10.62
N SER A 485 5.25 20.28 9.63
CA SER A 485 6.69 20.38 9.34
C SER A 485 7.12 21.74 8.78
N ASP A 486 8.01 22.44 9.48
CA ASP A 486 8.54 23.75 9.08
C ASP A 486 9.91 23.67 8.37
N ILE A 487 10.36 22.45 8.03
CA ILE A 487 11.67 22.22 7.41
C ILE A 487 11.67 22.62 5.93
N ARG A 488 12.69 23.37 5.52
CA ARG A 488 12.92 23.87 4.15
C ARG A 488 14.31 23.49 3.63
N LEU A 489 14.58 23.76 2.37
CA LEU A 489 15.93 23.66 1.83
C LEU A 489 16.73 24.89 2.23
N ALA A 490 17.94 24.69 2.75
CA ALA A 490 18.85 25.76 3.16
C ALA A 490 19.41 26.57 1.98
N SER A 491 19.30 26.06 0.74
CA SER A 491 19.81 26.71 -0.47
C SER A 491 18.91 26.43 -1.68
N HIS A 492 19.14 27.15 -2.78
CA HIS A 492 18.41 26.94 -4.04
C HIS A 492 18.53 25.46 -4.51
N PRO A 493 17.46 24.82 -5.01
CA PRO A 493 17.45 23.41 -5.40
C PRO A 493 18.64 22.98 -6.27
N ALA A 494 19.01 23.78 -7.26
CA ALA A 494 20.15 23.50 -8.14
C ALA A 494 21.48 23.25 -7.38
N ASN A 495 21.73 24.00 -6.30
CA ASN A 495 22.95 23.84 -5.50
C ASN A 495 22.83 22.64 -4.55
N ALA A 496 21.67 22.49 -3.91
CA ALA A 496 21.41 21.36 -3.01
C ALA A 496 21.59 20.03 -3.76
N PHE A 497 20.93 19.84 -4.90
CA PHE A 497 21.00 18.61 -5.69
C PHE A 497 22.39 18.34 -6.27
N ALA A 498 23.16 19.38 -6.62
CA ALA A 498 24.54 19.22 -7.03
C ALA A 498 25.42 18.67 -5.89
N ASN A 499 25.27 19.20 -4.68
CA ASN A 499 26.01 18.73 -3.50
C ASN A 499 25.61 17.30 -3.10
N LEU A 500 24.32 16.95 -3.22
CA LEU A 500 23.85 15.58 -3.02
C LEU A 500 24.49 14.63 -4.03
N ALA A 501 24.51 15.00 -5.32
CA ALA A 501 25.13 14.19 -6.36
C ALA A 501 26.62 13.96 -6.12
N GLU A 502 27.36 14.97 -5.67
CA GLU A 502 28.76 14.81 -5.29
C GLU A 502 28.93 13.83 -4.12
N SER A 503 28.07 13.94 -3.11
CA SER A 503 28.08 13.02 -1.96
C SER A 503 27.77 11.57 -2.37
N ILE A 504 26.84 11.37 -3.31
CA ILE A 504 26.52 10.06 -3.88
C ILE A 504 27.72 9.50 -4.63
N ARG A 505 28.35 10.27 -5.53
CA ARG A 505 29.55 9.82 -6.27
C ARG A 505 30.70 9.43 -5.34
N ASN A 506 30.82 10.12 -4.22
CA ASN A 506 31.85 9.85 -3.21
C ASN A 506 31.52 8.66 -2.32
N ALA A 507 30.30 8.11 -2.33
CA ALA A 507 29.91 6.96 -1.52
C ALA A 507 30.38 5.60 -2.07
N SER A 508 30.78 5.55 -3.34
CA SER A 508 31.21 4.32 -4.04
C SER A 508 32.40 4.59 -4.95
N THR A 509 33.34 3.64 -4.98
CA THR A 509 34.49 3.68 -5.91
C THR A 509 34.08 3.46 -7.36
N LEU A 510 32.90 2.85 -7.60
CA LEU A 510 32.34 2.68 -8.94
C LEU A 510 31.77 3.99 -9.50
N TRP A 511 31.24 4.84 -8.62
CA TRP A 511 30.47 6.03 -9.02
C TRP A 511 31.30 7.30 -9.13
N THR A 512 32.60 7.23 -8.81
CA THR A 512 33.46 8.41 -8.75
C THR A 512 33.51 9.20 -10.07
N SER A 513 33.40 8.56 -11.23
CA SER A 513 33.32 9.23 -12.54
C SER A 513 31.91 9.29 -13.14
N ALA A 514 30.93 8.68 -12.48
CA ALA A 514 29.58 8.53 -13.01
C ALA A 514 28.77 9.83 -12.84
N GLN A 515 27.86 10.10 -13.78
CA GLN A 515 26.87 11.16 -13.64
C GLN A 515 25.66 10.68 -12.83
N VAL A 516 25.18 11.47 -11.87
CA VAL A 516 23.94 11.16 -11.13
C VAL A 516 22.73 11.64 -11.91
N LEU A 517 21.85 10.73 -12.31
CA LEU A 517 20.61 11.05 -13.01
C LEU A 517 19.44 11.01 -12.02
N PHE A 518 18.88 12.17 -11.70
CA PHE A 518 17.67 12.30 -10.91
C PHE A 518 16.46 12.09 -11.82
N LEU A 519 15.83 10.93 -11.73
CA LEU A 519 14.70 10.53 -12.56
C LEU A 519 13.40 10.90 -11.84
N LEU A 520 12.59 11.81 -12.41
CA LEU A 520 11.35 12.29 -11.81
C LEU A 520 10.16 11.95 -12.73
N ASP A 521 9.26 11.10 -12.25
CA ASP A 521 8.11 10.64 -13.05
C ASP A 521 6.84 11.43 -12.76
N ASP A 522 6.04 11.62 -13.81
CA ASP A 522 4.67 12.14 -13.83
C ASP A 522 4.49 13.56 -13.28
N VAL A 523 5.37 14.49 -13.70
CA VAL A 523 5.22 15.93 -13.44
C VAL A 523 4.22 16.49 -14.44
N SER A 524 2.93 16.36 -14.16
CA SER A 524 1.86 16.72 -15.10
C SER A 524 0.72 17.53 -14.47
N THR A 525 0.00 18.27 -15.31
CA THR A 525 -1.14 19.12 -14.93
C THR A 525 -2.36 18.33 -14.44
N ARG A 526 -2.32 16.99 -14.50
CA ARG A 526 -3.37 16.13 -13.93
C ARG A 526 -3.34 16.10 -12.41
N TYR A 527 -2.15 16.10 -11.83
CA TYR A 527 -1.95 15.89 -10.38
C TYR A 527 -1.47 17.16 -9.68
N MET A 528 -0.94 18.10 -10.46
CA MET A 528 -0.38 19.34 -9.97
C MET A 528 -1.03 20.51 -10.71
N GLU A 529 -1.26 21.59 -9.99
CA GLU A 529 -1.68 22.85 -10.61
C GLU A 529 -0.64 23.32 -11.63
N PRO A 530 -1.04 23.94 -12.76
CA PRO A 530 -0.13 24.38 -13.81
C PRO A 530 1.04 25.22 -13.31
N ASP A 531 0.79 26.16 -12.39
CA ASP A 531 1.83 27.03 -11.80
C ASP A 531 2.89 26.22 -11.05
N ARG A 532 2.50 25.14 -10.37
CA ARG A 532 3.43 24.26 -9.64
C ARG A 532 4.27 23.43 -10.58
N VAL A 533 3.69 22.98 -11.69
CA VAL A 533 4.44 22.26 -12.72
C VAL A 533 5.51 23.18 -13.29
N GLU A 534 5.17 24.45 -13.56
CA GLU A 534 6.15 25.45 -14.01
C GLU A 534 7.25 25.67 -12.97
N ASP A 535 6.93 25.81 -11.68
CA ASP A 535 7.91 26.00 -10.61
C ASP A 535 8.88 24.82 -10.48
N VAL A 536 8.37 23.58 -10.46
CA VAL A 536 9.20 22.37 -10.33
C VAL A 536 10.11 22.19 -11.55
N LEU A 537 9.56 22.33 -12.76
CA LEU A 537 10.36 22.20 -13.97
C LEU A 537 11.43 23.31 -14.04
N SER A 538 11.07 24.56 -13.74
CA SER A 538 12.01 25.69 -13.81
C SER A 538 13.13 25.61 -12.78
N ALA A 539 12.86 25.09 -11.57
CA ALA A 539 13.87 24.96 -10.52
C ALA A 539 14.86 23.81 -10.74
N LEU A 540 14.44 22.76 -11.45
CA LEU A 540 15.20 21.51 -11.62
C LEU A 540 15.84 21.37 -13.01
N ILE A 541 15.45 22.18 -14.00
CA ILE A 541 16.12 22.29 -15.30
C ILE A 541 17.37 23.17 -15.15
N PHE A 542 18.47 22.57 -14.68
CA PHE A 542 19.79 23.21 -14.63
C PHE A 542 20.88 22.28 -15.16
N GLN A 543 21.96 22.88 -15.68
CA GLN A 543 23.11 22.12 -16.19
C GLN A 543 24.17 21.94 -15.11
N ASN A 544 24.64 20.71 -14.93
CA ASN A 544 25.75 20.38 -14.05
C ASN A 544 26.55 19.21 -14.63
N PRO A 545 27.89 19.20 -14.57
CA PRO A 545 28.69 18.09 -15.07
C PRO A 545 28.47 16.79 -14.27
N ASN A 546 28.12 16.88 -12.99
CA ASN A 546 28.02 15.75 -12.08
C ASN A 546 26.59 15.17 -12.00
N CYS A 547 25.56 15.94 -12.36
CA CYS A 547 24.18 15.49 -12.30
C CYS A 547 23.25 16.10 -13.35
N ALA A 548 22.12 15.44 -13.59
CA ALA A 548 21.07 15.95 -14.45
C ALA A 548 19.70 15.39 -14.05
N PHE A 549 18.63 16.15 -14.31
CA PHE A 549 17.25 15.69 -14.15
C PHE A 549 16.70 15.09 -15.45
N LYS A 550 16.03 13.94 -15.33
CA LYS A 550 15.28 13.27 -16.39
C LYS A 550 13.84 13.18 -15.96
N MET A 551 12.96 13.91 -16.62
CA MET A 551 11.59 14.11 -16.16
C MET A 551 10.59 13.53 -17.15
N THR A 552 9.48 12.97 -16.68
CA THR A 552 8.34 12.65 -17.55
C THR A 552 7.21 13.63 -17.32
N SER A 553 6.56 14.02 -18.41
CA SER A 553 5.47 14.96 -18.43
C SER A 553 4.50 14.63 -19.58
N GLU A 554 3.32 15.24 -19.58
CA GLU A 554 2.42 15.18 -20.73
C GLU A 554 2.87 16.15 -21.83
N ALA A 555 2.48 15.88 -23.08
CA ALA A 555 2.98 16.60 -24.26
C ALA A 555 2.57 18.09 -24.27
N GLN A 556 1.43 18.40 -23.65
CA GLN A 556 0.89 19.74 -23.56
C GLN A 556 1.55 20.60 -22.48
N THR A 557 2.24 19.99 -21.52
CA THR A 557 3.04 20.70 -20.52
C THR A 557 4.24 21.42 -21.16
N ILE A 558 4.67 20.98 -22.35
CA ILE A 558 5.69 21.68 -23.17
C ILE A 558 5.20 23.08 -23.57
N PHE A 559 3.89 23.31 -23.60
CA PHE A 559 3.32 24.62 -23.93
C PHE A 559 3.23 25.57 -22.72
N LEU A 560 3.69 25.16 -21.53
CA LEU A 560 3.89 26.07 -20.41
C LEU A 560 5.16 26.89 -20.64
N SER A 561 5.15 28.16 -20.20
CA SER A 561 6.31 29.05 -20.34
C SER A 561 7.36 28.72 -19.29
N LEU A 562 8.15 27.67 -19.53
CA LEU A 562 9.24 27.28 -18.63
C LEU A 562 10.24 28.43 -18.48
N LYS A 563 10.67 28.71 -17.24
CA LYS A 563 11.64 29.77 -16.94
C LYS A 563 13.03 29.18 -16.73
N SER A 564 14.06 29.92 -17.11
CA SER A 564 15.45 29.59 -16.80
C SER A 564 15.69 29.67 -15.28
N PRO A 565 16.70 28.95 -14.74
CA PRO A 565 17.09 29.08 -13.33
C PRO A 565 17.26 30.55 -12.92
N GLY A 566 16.48 31.01 -11.95
CA GLY A 566 16.40 32.43 -11.53
C GLY A 566 15.17 33.20 -12.00
N THR A 567 14.21 32.55 -12.66
CA THR A 567 12.85 33.04 -13.00
C THR A 567 12.73 34.29 -13.89
N VAL A 568 13.83 34.76 -14.51
CA VAL A 568 13.83 36.01 -15.31
C VAL A 568 13.54 35.80 -16.80
N ASN A 569 14.01 34.72 -17.43
CA ASN A 569 13.90 34.50 -18.88
C ASN A 569 13.22 33.15 -19.20
N PRO A 570 12.55 33.00 -20.36
CA PRO A 570 12.09 31.69 -20.84
C PRO A 570 13.27 30.73 -21.06
N ALA A 571 13.15 29.48 -20.63
CA ALA A 571 14.15 28.44 -20.86
C ALA A 571 14.23 28.11 -22.36
N ALA A 572 15.43 28.10 -22.92
CA ALA A 572 15.68 27.87 -24.34
C ALA A 572 15.81 26.37 -24.65
N HIS A 573 14.92 25.87 -25.51
CA HIS A 573 14.96 24.52 -26.06
C HIS A 573 16.30 24.22 -26.75
N TRP A 574 16.87 23.03 -26.52
CA TRP A 574 18.23 22.57 -26.91
C TRP A 574 19.42 23.23 -26.22
N ARG A 575 19.24 24.44 -25.67
CA ARG A 575 20.29 25.12 -24.90
C ARG A 575 20.26 24.72 -23.44
N ASP A 576 19.09 24.80 -22.81
CA ASP A 576 18.93 24.59 -21.37
C ASP A 576 18.44 23.16 -21.06
N PHE A 577 17.61 22.58 -21.94
CA PHE A 577 17.12 21.21 -21.85
C PHE A 577 16.82 20.60 -23.22
N ALA A 578 16.79 19.26 -23.28
CA ALA A 578 16.31 18.51 -24.44
C ALA A 578 14.88 17.99 -24.22
N THR A 579 14.14 17.77 -25.31
CA THR A 579 12.83 17.09 -25.26
C THR A 579 12.88 15.77 -26.02
N PHE A 580 12.24 14.74 -25.49
CA PHE A 580 12.05 13.47 -26.16
C PHE A 580 10.58 13.07 -26.15
N ASP A 581 9.92 13.16 -27.30
CA ASP A 581 8.51 12.78 -27.45
C ASP A 581 8.38 11.28 -27.75
N LEU A 582 8.33 10.48 -26.69
CA LEU A 582 8.16 9.02 -26.80
C LEU A 582 6.82 8.66 -27.44
N GLY A 583 5.77 9.47 -27.22
CA GLY A 583 4.45 9.24 -27.80
C GLY A 583 4.49 9.31 -29.33
N ALA A 584 5.19 10.30 -29.88
CA ALA A 584 5.40 10.42 -31.31
C ALA A 584 6.23 9.27 -31.90
N GLU A 585 7.31 8.86 -31.22
CA GLU A 585 8.20 7.77 -31.65
C GLU A 585 7.47 6.42 -31.70
N VAL A 586 6.71 6.09 -30.66
CA VAL A 586 5.88 4.87 -30.62
C VAL A 586 4.83 4.91 -31.73
N ASN A 587 4.14 6.04 -31.91
CA ASN A 587 3.14 6.18 -32.95
C ASN A 587 3.76 6.04 -34.36
N GLN A 588 4.97 6.55 -34.58
CA GLN A 588 5.68 6.38 -35.84
C GLN A 588 6.00 4.91 -36.11
N ARG A 589 6.56 4.19 -35.13
CA ARG A 589 6.82 2.75 -35.27
C ARG A 589 5.55 1.93 -35.53
N LEU A 590 4.43 2.29 -34.91
CA LEU A 590 3.13 1.64 -35.14
C LEU A 590 2.56 1.87 -36.56
N LYS A 591 2.98 2.95 -37.23
CA LYS A 591 2.59 3.28 -38.61
C LYS A 591 3.42 2.54 -39.65
N ASP A 592 4.68 2.28 -39.33
CA ASP A 592 5.61 1.59 -40.21
C ASP A 592 5.27 0.09 -40.34
N ARG A 593 5.89 -0.58 -41.32
CA ARG A 593 5.72 -2.03 -41.53
C ARG A 593 6.16 -2.86 -40.31
N GLU A 594 6.93 -2.26 -39.42
CA GLU A 594 7.44 -2.86 -38.18
C GLU A 594 6.44 -2.80 -37.01
N GLY A 595 5.31 -2.09 -37.14
CA GLY A 595 4.36 -1.90 -36.04
C GLY A 595 3.75 -3.21 -35.51
N LYS A 596 3.40 -4.15 -36.40
CA LYS A 596 2.86 -5.46 -36.01
C LYS A 596 3.93 -6.31 -35.29
N PRO A 597 5.16 -6.49 -35.82
CA PRO A 597 6.26 -7.13 -35.10
C PRO A 597 6.57 -6.49 -33.73
N PHE A 598 6.51 -5.16 -33.64
CA PHE A 598 6.74 -4.42 -32.40
C PHE A 598 5.69 -4.78 -31.32
N VAL A 599 4.40 -4.74 -31.66
CA VAL A 599 3.31 -5.15 -30.74
C VAL A 599 3.41 -6.64 -30.38
N GLU A 600 3.71 -7.50 -31.34
CA GLU A 600 3.89 -8.93 -31.08
C GLU A 600 5.02 -9.19 -30.08
N MET A 601 6.15 -8.49 -30.20
CA MET A 601 7.27 -8.63 -29.29
C MET A 601 6.93 -8.20 -27.86
N ILE A 602 6.18 -7.11 -27.70
CA ILE A 602 5.69 -6.65 -26.38
C ILE A 602 4.83 -7.74 -25.73
N LEU A 603 3.86 -8.28 -26.46
CA LEU A 603 2.98 -9.34 -25.95
C LEU A 603 3.76 -10.63 -25.67
N GLN A 604 4.75 -10.97 -26.51
CA GLN A 604 5.58 -12.16 -26.37
C GLN A 604 6.51 -12.11 -25.15
N GLN A 605 7.09 -10.94 -24.83
CA GLN A 605 7.92 -10.80 -23.62
C GLN A 605 7.09 -11.05 -22.37
N ARG A 606 5.88 -10.48 -22.31
CA ARG A 606 4.95 -10.69 -21.18
C ARG A 606 4.49 -12.15 -21.09
N ALA A 607 4.21 -12.79 -22.22
CA ALA A 607 3.82 -14.19 -22.28
C ALA A 607 4.83 -15.14 -21.61
N ARG A 608 6.13 -14.82 -21.66
CA ARG A 608 7.18 -15.64 -21.01
C ARG A 608 7.06 -15.69 -19.49
N PHE A 609 6.51 -14.64 -18.88
CA PHE A 609 6.41 -14.47 -17.44
C PHE A 609 4.98 -14.64 -16.91
N TYR A 610 4.01 -14.95 -17.78
CA TYR A 610 2.63 -15.24 -17.39
C TYR A 610 2.35 -16.75 -17.56
N PRO A 611 2.33 -17.53 -16.47
CA PRO A 611 2.11 -18.98 -16.54
C PRO A 611 0.78 -19.39 -17.20
N GLY A 612 -0.24 -18.53 -17.13
CA GLY A 612 -1.54 -18.74 -17.76
C GLY A 612 -1.60 -18.43 -19.26
N HIS A 613 -0.48 -18.00 -19.88
CA HIS A 613 -0.46 -17.71 -21.32
C HIS A 613 -0.55 -19.01 -22.13
N PRO A 614 -1.36 -19.05 -23.20
CA PRO A 614 -1.40 -20.24 -24.03
C PRO A 614 -0.12 -20.52 -24.81
N ARG A 615 0.16 -21.80 -25.08
CA ARG A 615 1.32 -22.18 -25.92
C ARG A 615 1.13 -21.67 -27.35
N GLY A 616 1.91 -20.66 -27.74
CA GLY A 616 1.94 -20.11 -29.09
C GLY A 616 2.34 -18.63 -29.10
N ARG A 617 2.61 -18.09 -30.29
CA ARG A 617 2.87 -16.65 -30.46
C ARG A 617 1.57 -15.85 -30.41
N PRO A 618 1.56 -14.58 -29.98
CA PRO A 618 0.36 -13.74 -30.00
C PRO A 618 -0.34 -13.68 -31.35
N SER A 619 0.40 -13.75 -32.47
CA SER A 619 -0.17 -13.84 -33.82
C SER A 619 -0.92 -15.15 -34.10
N GLU A 620 -0.48 -16.26 -33.51
CA GLU A 620 -1.16 -17.57 -33.58
C GLU A 620 -2.40 -17.59 -32.68
N VAL A 621 -2.33 -16.88 -31.54
CA VAL A 621 -3.44 -16.80 -30.57
C VAL A 621 -4.63 -16.02 -31.11
N LEU A 622 -4.41 -14.87 -31.78
CA LEU A 622 -5.51 -14.05 -32.31
C LEU A 622 -5.84 -14.32 -33.77
N GLY A 623 -4.92 -14.91 -34.53
CA GLY A 623 -4.95 -14.83 -35.99
C GLY A 623 -4.69 -13.40 -36.50
N ASP A 624 -4.93 -13.17 -37.79
CA ASP A 624 -4.70 -11.85 -38.39
C ASP A 624 -5.60 -11.56 -39.59
N VAL A 625 -5.98 -10.29 -39.76
CA VAL A 625 -6.83 -9.78 -40.85
C VAL A 625 -6.33 -8.41 -41.32
N PRO A 626 -6.15 -8.17 -42.64
CA PRO A 626 -5.71 -6.88 -43.17
C PRO A 626 -6.68 -5.73 -42.85
N ARG A 627 -6.14 -4.51 -42.69
CA ARG A 627 -6.94 -3.29 -42.40
C ARG A 627 -7.93 -2.98 -43.53
N GLU A 628 -7.56 -3.27 -44.77
CA GLU A 628 -8.40 -3.11 -45.96
C GLU A 628 -9.66 -3.97 -45.85
N GLN A 629 -9.52 -5.23 -45.43
CA GLN A 629 -10.65 -6.15 -45.30
C GLN A 629 -11.62 -5.71 -44.19
N ILE A 630 -11.10 -5.17 -43.08
CA ILE A 630 -11.94 -4.60 -42.01
C ILE A 630 -12.77 -3.43 -42.55
N ALA A 631 -12.15 -2.53 -43.30
CA ALA A 631 -12.85 -1.38 -43.90
C ALA A 631 -13.90 -1.81 -44.95
N GLU A 632 -13.61 -2.84 -45.75
CA GLU A 632 -14.54 -3.41 -46.71
C GLU A 632 -15.76 -4.05 -46.03
N ILE A 633 -15.56 -4.79 -44.93
CA ILE A 633 -16.66 -5.36 -44.13
C ILE A 633 -17.53 -4.23 -43.55
N ILE A 634 -16.92 -3.17 -43.00
CA ILE A 634 -17.68 -2.02 -42.48
C ILE A 634 -18.51 -1.35 -43.58
N ALA A 635 -17.92 -1.10 -44.74
CA ALA A 635 -18.58 -0.38 -45.84
C ALA A 635 -19.68 -1.20 -46.53
N SER A 636 -19.55 -2.53 -46.57
CA SER A 636 -20.47 -3.45 -47.27
C SER A 636 -21.52 -4.13 -46.37
N SER A 637 -21.28 -4.22 -45.06
CA SER A 637 -22.17 -4.94 -44.14
C SER A 637 -23.46 -4.18 -43.83
N LYS A 638 -24.60 -4.89 -43.87
CA LYS A 638 -25.87 -4.37 -43.36
C LYS A 638 -25.82 -4.26 -41.82
N PRO A 639 -26.52 -3.28 -41.20
CA PRO A 639 -26.52 -3.07 -39.74
C PRO A 639 -26.80 -4.30 -38.88
N ASP A 640 -27.58 -5.27 -39.38
CA ASP A 640 -27.99 -6.48 -38.64
C ASP A 640 -27.32 -7.78 -39.13
N SER A 641 -26.29 -7.68 -39.97
CA SER A 641 -25.59 -8.85 -40.50
C SER A 641 -24.70 -9.54 -39.46
N ASN A 642 -24.52 -10.87 -39.59
CA ASN A 642 -23.55 -11.61 -38.78
C ASN A 642 -22.11 -11.12 -38.98
N ASP A 643 -21.78 -10.61 -40.16
CA ASP A 643 -20.46 -10.05 -40.47
C ASP A 643 -20.14 -8.82 -39.60
N ARG A 644 -21.18 -8.05 -39.23
CA ARG A 644 -21.03 -6.89 -38.35
C ARG A 644 -20.69 -7.26 -36.90
N LYS A 645 -20.90 -8.52 -36.51
CA LYS A 645 -20.50 -9.09 -35.21
C LYS A 645 -19.05 -9.59 -35.20
N ARG A 646 -18.33 -9.53 -36.33
CA ARG A 646 -16.97 -10.10 -36.51
C ARG A 646 -16.02 -9.12 -37.23
N VAL A 647 -16.24 -7.82 -37.05
CA VAL A 647 -15.51 -6.76 -37.78
C VAL A 647 -14.08 -6.62 -37.28
N TYR A 648 -13.92 -6.39 -35.97
CA TYR A 648 -12.61 -6.13 -35.38
C TYR A 648 -12.01 -7.43 -34.84
N ARG A 649 -10.98 -7.95 -35.53
CA ARG A 649 -10.30 -9.20 -35.19
C ARG A 649 -8.85 -9.22 -35.69
N GLY A 650 -8.02 -9.99 -35.02
CA GLY A 650 -6.62 -10.24 -35.37
C GLY A 650 -5.62 -9.21 -34.84
N LEU A 651 -4.34 -9.57 -34.91
CA LEU A 651 -3.24 -8.75 -34.39
C LEU A 651 -3.10 -7.40 -35.11
N THR A 652 -3.40 -7.33 -36.41
CA THR A 652 -3.39 -6.08 -37.18
C THR A 652 -4.46 -5.10 -36.68
N ALA A 653 -5.65 -5.58 -36.30
CA ALA A 653 -6.69 -4.74 -35.70
C ALA A 653 -6.22 -4.18 -34.36
N LEU A 654 -5.66 -5.04 -33.49
CA LEU A 654 -5.11 -4.65 -32.19
C LEU A 654 -4.00 -3.58 -32.34
N THR A 655 -3.10 -3.77 -33.30
CA THR A 655 -2.03 -2.81 -33.62
C THR A 655 -2.59 -1.49 -34.14
N ALA A 656 -3.62 -1.53 -35.01
CA ALA A 656 -4.15 -0.33 -35.65
C ALA A 656 -5.04 0.53 -34.75
N VAL A 657 -5.65 -0.08 -33.73
CA VAL A 657 -6.40 0.60 -32.67
C VAL A 657 -5.47 1.32 -31.70
N CYS A 658 -4.23 0.83 -31.56
CA CYS A 658 -3.19 1.49 -30.79
C CYS A 658 -2.72 2.78 -31.49
N VAL A 659 -3.01 3.92 -30.89
CA VAL A 659 -2.45 5.22 -31.30
C VAL A 659 -1.45 5.63 -30.22
N GLY A 660 -0.43 4.81 -29.94
CA GLY A 660 0.62 5.09 -28.96
C GLY A 660 0.36 4.70 -27.51
N ASP A 661 -0.83 4.18 -27.15
CA ASP A 661 -1.11 3.62 -25.82
C ASP A 661 -0.96 2.09 -25.81
N ILE A 662 0.19 1.62 -25.34
CA ILE A 662 0.53 0.19 -25.22
C ILE A 662 -0.25 -0.47 -24.08
N GLY A 663 -0.61 0.28 -23.03
CA GLY A 663 -1.43 -0.23 -21.92
C GLY A 663 -2.79 -0.72 -22.42
N SER A 664 -3.44 0.05 -23.28
CA SER A 664 -4.69 -0.36 -23.95
C SER A 664 -4.56 -1.69 -24.71
N VAL A 665 -3.42 -1.90 -25.39
CA VAL A 665 -3.15 -3.13 -26.17
C VAL A 665 -3.06 -4.35 -25.25
N ILE A 666 -2.32 -4.25 -24.15
CA ILE A 666 -2.13 -5.34 -23.18
C ILE A 666 -3.49 -5.72 -22.56
N THR A 667 -4.29 -4.72 -22.16
CA THR A 667 -5.60 -4.93 -21.55
C THR A 667 -6.61 -5.54 -22.51
N ILE A 668 -6.66 -5.10 -23.78
CA ILE A 668 -7.54 -5.70 -24.79
C ILE A 668 -7.13 -7.17 -25.03
N TYR A 669 -5.83 -7.45 -25.15
CA TYR A 669 -5.33 -8.80 -25.38
C TYR A 669 -5.66 -9.76 -24.22
N GLU A 670 -5.47 -9.33 -22.98
CA GLU A 670 -5.84 -10.13 -21.81
C GLU A 670 -7.35 -10.42 -21.77
N ASN A 671 -8.20 -9.43 -22.02
CA ASN A 671 -9.64 -9.64 -22.07
C ASN A 671 -10.04 -10.68 -23.13
N MET A 672 -9.31 -10.75 -24.25
CA MET A 672 -9.49 -11.80 -25.26
C MET A 672 -9.06 -13.17 -24.72
N LEU A 673 -7.92 -13.25 -24.01
CA LEU A 673 -7.46 -14.51 -23.40
C LEU A 673 -8.47 -15.04 -22.37
N THR A 674 -8.91 -14.18 -21.43
CA THR A 674 -9.83 -14.58 -20.35
C THR A 674 -11.17 -15.06 -20.90
N ARG A 675 -11.71 -14.40 -21.95
CA ARG A 675 -12.99 -14.79 -22.56
C ARG A 675 -12.89 -15.93 -23.57
N SER A 676 -11.69 -16.32 -23.99
CA SER A 676 -11.48 -17.42 -24.94
C SER A 676 -11.87 -18.79 -24.37
N GLY A 677 -11.88 -18.94 -23.04
CA GLY A 677 -12.08 -20.24 -22.38
C GLY A 677 -11.03 -21.28 -22.78
N GLY A 678 -9.84 -20.86 -23.21
CA GLY A 678 -8.75 -21.74 -23.66
C GLY A 678 -8.84 -22.20 -25.13
N ARG A 679 -9.82 -21.73 -25.91
CA ARG A 679 -9.93 -22.04 -27.34
C ARG A 679 -9.03 -21.11 -28.17
N ILE A 680 -8.21 -21.71 -29.03
CA ILE A 680 -7.19 -21.01 -29.83
C ILE A 680 -7.23 -21.48 -31.29
N PRO A 681 -7.20 -20.57 -32.28
CA PRO A 681 -7.25 -19.11 -32.14
C PRO A 681 -8.53 -18.61 -31.46
N VAL A 682 -8.46 -17.45 -30.79
CA VAL A 682 -9.63 -16.84 -30.14
C VAL A 682 -10.70 -16.54 -31.18
N ALA A 683 -11.95 -16.93 -30.94
CA ALA A 683 -13.02 -16.77 -31.90
C ALA A 683 -13.29 -15.29 -32.27
N ASP A 684 -13.56 -15.03 -33.54
CA ASP A 684 -13.69 -13.69 -34.11
C ASP A 684 -14.77 -12.82 -33.45
N ASP A 685 -15.89 -13.43 -33.06
CA ASP A 685 -16.99 -12.76 -32.37
C ASP A 685 -16.59 -12.36 -30.94
N VAL A 686 -15.83 -13.21 -30.24
CA VAL A 686 -15.26 -12.88 -28.93
C VAL A 686 -14.30 -11.70 -29.04
N GLN A 687 -13.41 -11.70 -30.03
CA GLN A 687 -12.48 -10.59 -30.27
C GLN A 687 -13.22 -9.27 -30.54
N ASN A 688 -14.21 -9.30 -31.44
CA ASN A 688 -15.01 -8.12 -31.77
C ASN A 688 -15.78 -7.58 -30.56
N ASN A 689 -16.37 -8.46 -29.75
CA ASN A 689 -17.08 -8.05 -28.53
C ASN A 689 -16.13 -7.40 -27.51
N VAL A 690 -14.91 -7.91 -27.35
CA VAL A 690 -13.91 -7.27 -26.46
C VAL A 690 -13.58 -5.85 -26.92
N PHE A 691 -13.36 -5.63 -28.22
CA PHE A 691 -13.12 -4.29 -28.76
C PHE A 691 -14.30 -3.32 -28.51
N GLN A 692 -15.52 -3.79 -28.75
CA GLN A 692 -16.74 -3.00 -28.58
C GLN A 692 -16.99 -2.65 -27.11
N ASP A 693 -16.80 -3.61 -26.21
CA ASP A 693 -16.92 -3.40 -24.77
C ASP A 693 -15.86 -2.41 -24.28
N TYR A 694 -14.63 -2.50 -24.79
CA TYR A 694 -13.54 -1.60 -24.42
C TYR A 694 -13.84 -0.15 -24.84
N CYS A 695 -14.35 0.06 -26.06
CA CYS A 695 -14.79 1.37 -26.55
C CYS A 695 -15.92 1.96 -25.70
N SER A 696 -16.94 1.15 -25.40
CA SER A 696 -18.12 1.60 -24.63
C SER A 696 -17.74 2.08 -23.23
N ARG A 697 -16.79 1.39 -22.58
CA ARG A 697 -16.24 1.78 -21.26
C ARG A 697 -15.54 3.14 -21.32
N HIS A 698 -14.66 3.33 -22.31
CA HIS A 698 -13.88 4.56 -22.43
C HIS A 698 -14.72 5.79 -22.78
N LEU A 699 -15.78 5.63 -23.59
CA LEU A 699 -16.73 6.71 -23.86
C LEU A 699 -17.51 7.14 -22.60
N TYR A 700 -17.78 6.23 -21.66
CA TYR A 700 -18.45 6.56 -20.39
C TYR A 700 -17.53 7.37 -19.46
N LEU A 701 -16.25 7.01 -19.37
CA LEU A 701 -15.27 7.78 -18.58
C LEU A 701 -15.14 9.23 -19.08
N LEU A 702 -15.26 9.44 -20.39
CA LEU A 702 -15.29 10.79 -20.98
C LEU A 702 -16.55 11.58 -20.62
N ASP A 703 -17.70 10.93 -20.41
CA ASP A 703 -18.99 11.55 -20.07
C ASP A 703 -19.03 12.10 -18.64
N ARG A 704 -18.23 11.49 -17.74
CA ARG A 704 -18.19 11.87 -16.31
C ARG A 704 -17.28 13.06 -16.05
N ARG A 705 -16.26 13.26 -16.89
CA ARG A 705 -15.45 14.48 -16.87
C ARG A 705 -16.32 15.59 -17.43
N GLU A 706 -16.67 16.57 -16.58
CA GLU A 706 -17.45 17.73 -16.99
C GLU A 706 -16.87 18.32 -18.27
N GLY A 707 -17.69 18.42 -19.33
CA GLY A 707 -17.23 18.82 -20.65
C GLY A 707 -17.93 18.01 -21.75
N ASN A 708 -18.06 18.61 -22.93
CA ASN A 708 -18.69 17.97 -24.09
C ASN A 708 -17.78 16.91 -24.76
N LEU A 709 -16.85 16.29 -24.01
CA LEU A 709 -15.76 15.44 -24.50
C LEU A 709 -16.26 14.19 -25.23
N LYS A 710 -17.25 13.50 -24.66
CA LYS A 710 -17.90 12.35 -25.30
C LYS A 710 -18.60 12.76 -26.60
N ALA A 711 -19.28 13.90 -26.62
CA ALA A 711 -19.95 14.41 -27.82
C ALA A 711 -18.95 14.72 -28.95
N VAL A 712 -17.78 15.29 -28.62
CA VAL A 712 -16.68 15.48 -29.57
C VAL A 712 -16.19 14.13 -30.13
N ALA A 713 -15.95 13.14 -29.27
CA ALA A 713 -15.46 11.82 -29.69
C ALA A 713 -16.47 11.09 -30.60
N GLN A 714 -17.76 11.13 -30.24
CA GLN A 714 -18.84 10.50 -31.02
C GLN A 714 -19.04 11.19 -32.36
N SER A 715 -19.16 12.53 -32.39
CA SER A 715 -19.37 13.29 -33.62
C SER A 715 -18.22 13.11 -34.61
N PHE A 716 -16.98 13.03 -34.14
CA PHE A 716 -15.81 12.71 -34.98
C PHE A 716 -15.92 11.30 -35.58
N ALA A 717 -16.22 10.29 -34.76
CA ALA A 717 -16.32 8.90 -35.20
C ALA A 717 -17.49 8.69 -36.19
N GLU A 718 -18.61 9.35 -35.97
CA GLU A 718 -19.77 9.32 -36.87
C GLU A 718 -19.47 9.97 -38.23
N ALA A 719 -18.81 11.12 -38.24
CA ALA A 719 -18.38 11.76 -39.49
C ALA A 719 -17.41 10.86 -40.28
N ALA A 720 -16.44 10.25 -39.60
CA ALA A 720 -15.49 9.31 -40.21
C ALA A 720 -16.17 8.05 -40.76
N HIS A 721 -17.12 7.48 -40.01
CA HIS A 721 -17.90 6.31 -40.45
C HIS A 721 -18.76 6.63 -41.68
N GLU A 722 -19.42 7.79 -41.69
CA GLU A 722 -20.26 8.19 -42.83
C GLU A 722 -19.45 8.38 -44.10
N LEU A 723 -18.27 9.02 -44.02
CA LEU A 723 -17.36 9.19 -45.16
C LEU A 723 -16.85 7.84 -45.69
N LEU A 724 -16.61 6.88 -44.80
CA LEU A 724 -16.23 5.52 -45.19
C LEU A 724 -17.37 4.84 -45.97
N ILE A 725 -18.61 4.88 -45.47
CA ILE A 725 -19.78 4.32 -46.15
C ILE A 725 -20.04 5.02 -47.50
N GLN A 726 -20.00 6.35 -47.54
CA GLN A 726 -20.20 7.12 -48.79
C GLN A 726 -19.14 6.74 -49.84
N SER A 727 -17.89 6.54 -49.42
CA SER A 727 -16.82 6.10 -50.33
C SER A 727 -17.03 4.67 -50.85
N GLY A 728 -17.60 3.77 -50.05
CA GLY A 728 -17.95 2.41 -50.46
C GLY A 728 -19.15 2.32 -51.40
N LYS A 729 -20.15 3.21 -51.24
CA LYS A 729 -21.35 3.27 -52.10
C LYS A 729 -21.07 3.79 -53.51
N ARG A 730 -20.05 4.63 -53.71
CA ARG A 730 -19.69 5.24 -55.01
C ARG A 730 -19.06 4.26 -56.03
N GLY A 731 -19.21 2.95 -55.85
CA GLY A 731 -19.04 1.87 -56.85
C GLY A 731 -17.89 2.03 -57.85
N GLY A 732 -16.72 1.44 -57.56
CA GLY A 732 -15.59 1.34 -58.48
C GLY A 732 -14.28 1.06 -57.74
N ARG A 733 -13.16 0.84 -58.45
CA ARG A 733 -11.79 0.71 -57.90
C ARG A 733 -11.27 1.96 -57.14
N ARG A 734 -12.17 2.79 -56.57
CA ARG A 734 -11.83 3.97 -55.77
C ARG A 734 -11.56 3.57 -54.33
N ARG A 735 -10.56 4.23 -53.74
CA ARG A 735 -10.07 4.02 -52.38
C ARG A 735 -11.16 4.32 -51.34
N LEU A 736 -11.33 3.43 -50.37
CA LEU A 736 -12.13 3.67 -49.16
C LEU A 736 -11.50 4.78 -48.30
N ARG A 737 -12.27 5.83 -47.99
CA ARG A 737 -11.82 6.96 -47.17
C ARG A 737 -11.86 6.58 -45.69
N GLN A 738 -10.77 6.81 -44.96
CA GLN A 738 -10.63 6.50 -43.54
C GLN A 738 -9.97 7.67 -42.79
N TYR A 739 -10.80 8.44 -42.10
CA TYR A 739 -10.41 9.64 -41.35
C TYR A 739 -10.05 9.28 -39.92
N ALA A 740 -8.83 9.64 -39.50
CA ALA A 740 -8.33 9.37 -38.15
C ALA A 740 -7.48 10.51 -37.58
N SER A 741 -7.38 11.65 -38.27
CA SER A 741 -6.61 12.81 -37.81
C SER A 741 -7.31 14.13 -38.13
N ILE A 742 -6.99 15.18 -37.38
CA ILE A 742 -7.50 16.53 -37.55
C ILE A 742 -6.40 17.56 -37.35
N TYR A 743 -6.30 18.50 -38.29
CA TYR A 743 -5.35 19.61 -38.23
C TYR A 743 -6.10 20.89 -37.87
N VAL A 744 -5.66 21.55 -36.82
CA VAL A 744 -6.32 22.72 -36.26
C VAL A 744 -5.42 23.95 -36.38
N ARG A 745 -5.96 25.09 -36.82
CA ARG A 745 -5.26 26.38 -36.83
C ARG A 745 -6.06 27.42 -36.04
N ILE A 746 -5.44 27.97 -35.01
CA ILE A 746 -6.02 29.07 -34.21
C ILE A 746 -5.76 30.37 -34.97
N THR A 747 -6.81 30.96 -35.54
CA THR A 747 -6.72 32.17 -36.38
C THR A 747 -7.70 33.28 -35.99
N THR A 748 -8.76 32.97 -35.24
CA THR A 748 -9.82 33.91 -34.79
C THR A 748 -10.37 33.45 -33.43
N GLY A 749 -11.05 34.34 -32.68
CA GLY A 749 -11.65 34.04 -31.37
C GLY A 749 -10.69 34.26 -30.19
N ASP A 750 -11.05 33.80 -28.99
CA ASP A 750 -10.19 33.80 -27.80
C ASP A 750 -9.16 32.65 -27.88
N PRO A 751 -7.86 32.96 -28.07
CA PRO A 751 -6.82 31.94 -28.20
C PRO A 751 -6.62 31.13 -26.92
N ASP A 752 -6.79 31.74 -25.74
CA ASP A 752 -6.53 31.09 -24.45
C ASP A 752 -7.64 30.08 -24.12
N GLU A 753 -8.91 30.44 -24.40
CA GLU A 753 -10.04 29.54 -24.24
C GLU A 753 -9.97 28.35 -25.22
N GLN A 754 -9.68 28.61 -26.51
CA GLN A 754 -9.54 27.54 -27.51
C GLN A 754 -8.36 26.61 -27.17
N MET A 755 -7.25 27.18 -26.68
CA MET A 755 -6.10 26.39 -26.21
C MET A 755 -6.47 25.53 -25.00
N ALA A 756 -7.21 26.08 -24.03
CA ALA A 756 -7.66 25.35 -22.85
C ALA A 756 -8.56 24.16 -23.24
N ARG A 757 -9.51 24.35 -24.17
CA ARG A 757 -10.37 23.27 -24.68
C ARG A 757 -9.61 22.21 -25.48
N LEU A 758 -8.64 22.61 -26.30
CA LEU A 758 -7.79 21.66 -27.03
C LEU A 758 -6.90 20.86 -26.07
N ARG A 759 -6.38 21.48 -25.01
CA ARG A 759 -5.66 20.78 -23.93
C ARG A 759 -6.58 19.79 -23.23
N GLU A 760 -7.79 20.21 -22.84
CA GLU A 760 -8.80 19.35 -22.23
C GLU A 760 -9.07 18.07 -23.07
N LEU A 761 -9.18 18.20 -24.39
CA LEU A 761 -9.37 17.06 -25.31
C LEU A 761 -8.16 16.11 -25.37
N VAL A 762 -6.95 16.63 -25.22
CA VAL A 762 -5.70 15.84 -25.18
C VAL A 762 -5.51 15.19 -23.79
N ASP A 763 -5.79 15.91 -22.71
CA ASP A 763 -5.74 15.45 -21.31
C ASP A 763 -6.79 14.36 -21.02
N ALA A 764 -7.95 14.50 -21.66
CA ALA A 764 -9.00 13.47 -21.71
C ALA A 764 -8.59 12.26 -22.56
N GLY A 765 -7.52 12.38 -23.34
CA GLY A 765 -7.03 11.36 -24.24
C GLY A 765 -7.90 11.16 -25.46
N VAL A 766 -8.85 12.04 -25.81
CA VAL A 766 -9.68 11.88 -27.03
C VAL A 766 -8.80 11.94 -28.27
N PHE A 767 -7.86 12.88 -28.27
CA PHE A 767 -6.88 13.06 -29.32
C PHE A 767 -5.45 12.94 -28.79
N VAL A 768 -4.57 12.48 -29.66
CA VAL A 768 -3.12 12.46 -29.45
C VAL A 768 -2.52 13.65 -30.17
N PHE A 769 -1.75 14.47 -29.44
CA PHE A 769 -0.90 15.46 -30.07
C PHE A 769 0.27 14.78 -30.79
N THR A 770 0.38 14.98 -32.10
CA THR A 770 1.39 14.37 -32.98
C THR A 770 2.33 15.40 -33.62
N GLY A 771 2.33 16.62 -33.06
CA GLY A 771 3.22 17.71 -33.42
C GLY A 771 2.50 18.97 -33.92
N GLY A 772 3.26 20.05 -34.00
CA GLY A 772 2.84 21.35 -34.53
C GLY A 772 4.08 22.17 -34.85
N ALA A 773 4.10 22.82 -36.01
CA ALA A 773 5.21 23.70 -36.41
C ALA A 773 4.64 25.10 -36.65
N ALA A 774 5.31 26.13 -36.13
CA ALA A 774 5.10 27.48 -36.59
C ALA A 774 5.51 27.52 -38.07
N ARG A 775 4.54 27.51 -38.99
CA ARG A 775 4.82 27.61 -40.43
C ARG A 775 4.81 29.09 -40.82
N THR A 776 5.96 29.73 -40.79
CA THR A 776 6.18 31.01 -41.48
C THR A 776 6.37 30.74 -42.97
N LYS A 777 5.27 30.54 -43.71
CA LYS A 777 5.30 30.49 -45.18
C LYS A 777 4.28 31.45 -45.80
N THR A 778 4.19 32.66 -45.27
CA THR A 778 3.66 33.83 -45.98
C THR A 778 4.36 35.08 -45.47
N ARG A 779 4.59 36.04 -46.37
CA ARG A 779 5.37 37.27 -46.12
C ARG A 779 4.57 38.34 -45.36
N ASP A 780 3.36 38.01 -44.91
CA ASP A 780 2.50 38.85 -44.09
C ASP A 780 1.91 38.06 -42.91
N SER A 781 1.95 38.72 -41.75
CA SER A 781 1.26 38.52 -40.46
C SER A 781 1.39 37.18 -39.68
N ASN A 782 1.87 37.32 -38.44
CA ASN A 782 1.84 36.46 -37.24
C ASN A 782 2.02 34.92 -37.40
N PRO A 783 2.93 34.29 -36.62
CA PRO A 783 3.08 32.84 -36.63
C PRO A 783 1.79 32.16 -36.15
N THR A 784 1.02 31.58 -37.08
CA THR A 784 -0.14 30.76 -36.76
C THR A 784 0.34 29.37 -36.36
N GLN A 785 0.08 28.97 -35.11
CA GLN A 785 0.37 27.62 -34.63
C GLN A 785 -0.64 26.64 -35.24
N GLN A 786 -0.14 25.64 -35.98
CA GLN A 786 -0.94 24.53 -36.49
C GLN A 786 -0.76 23.31 -35.58
N PHE A 787 -1.86 22.79 -35.02
CA PHE A 787 -1.89 21.58 -34.20
C PHE A 787 -2.24 20.36 -35.06
N LYS A 788 -1.49 19.26 -34.92
CA LYS A 788 -1.81 17.97 -35.55
C LYS A 788 -2.28 16.98 -34.49
N LEU A 789 -3.55 16.64 -34.55
CA LEU A 789 -4.19 15.75 -33.60
C LEU A 789 -4.58 14.44 -34.31
N THR A 790 -4.29 13.30 -33.68
CA THR A 790 -4.70 11.98 -34.17
C THR A 790 -5.78 11.43 -33.23
N PHE A 791 -6.91 11.02 -33.79
CA PHE A 791 -8.03 10.49 -33.02
C PHE A 791 -7.72 9.09 -32.50
N ARG A 792 -7.94 8.86 -31.21
CA ARG A 792 -7.80 7.52 -30.64
C ARG A 792 -8.98 6.65 -31.09
N LYS A 793 -8.72 5.77 -32.06
CA LYS A 793 -9.74 4.93 -32.71
C LYS A 793 -10.52 4.05 -31.74
N ILE A 794 -9.97 3.77 -30.54
CA ILE A 794 -10.68 3.10 -29.45
C ILE A 794 -12.04 3.74 -29.12
N TYR A 795 -12.21 5.06 -29.28
CA TYR A 795 -13.48 5.75 -29.00
C TYR A 795 -14.48 5.66 -30.16
N GLY A 796 -14.05 5.19 -31.34
CA GLY A 796 -14.89 5.10 -32.53
C GLY A 796 -15.32 3.67 -32.90
N LEU A 797 -14.95 2.65 -32.10
CA LEU A 797 -15.20 1.25 -32.48
C LEU A 797 -16.70 0.91 -32.48
N VAL A 798 -17.47 1.45 -31.54
CA VAL A 798 -18.94 1.35 -31.49
C VAL A 798 -19.60 1.97 -32.71
N ASN A 799 -19.01 3.04 -33.23
CA ASN A 799 -19.50 3.71 -34.44
C ASN A 799 -18.93 3.10 -35.73
N PHE A 800 -18.26 1.95 -35.65
CA PHE A 800 -17.67 1.24 -36.80
C PHE A 800 -16.70 2.12 -37.62
N ILE A 801 -15.78 2.81 -36.95
CA ILE A 801 -14.73 3.59 -37.63
C ILE A 801 -13.71 2.68 -38.36
N GLY A 802 -13.18 3.15 -39.49
CA GLY A 802 -12.06 2.50 -40.16
C GLY A 802 -10.76 2.57 -39.35
N LEU A 803 -9.86 1.60 -39.54
CA LEU A 803 -8.62 1.49 -38.76
C LEU A 803 -7.37 2.10 -39.45
N ALA A 804 -7.45 2.47 -40.73
CA ALA A 804 -6.34 3.09 -41.43
C ALA A 804 -6.25 4.62 -41.16
N GLU A 805 -5.03 5.17 -41.16
CA GLU A 805 -4.77 6.60 -40.99
C GLU A 805 -4.32 7.21 -42.32
N ARG A 806 -5.25 7.37 -43.27
CA ARG A 806 -4.94 7.87 -44.62
C ARG A 806 -5.57 9.22 -44.94
N ASP A 807 -6.61 9.62 -44.20
CA ASP A 807 -7.35 10.86 -44.40
C ASP A 807 -7.37 11.72 -43.12
N ARG A 808 -7.56 13.04 -43.30
CA ARG A 808 -7.54 14.03 -42.22
C ARG A 808 -8.59 15.12 -42.41
N PHE A 809 -9.13 15.62 -41.31
CA PHE A 809 -9.90 16.86 -41.29
C PHE A 809 -8.98 18.07 -41.13
N GLU A 810 -9.39 19.23 -41.63
CA GLU A 810 -8.70 20.51 -41.40
C GLU A 810 -9.74 21.53 -40.92
N LEU A 811 -9.49 22.16 -39.75
CA LEU A 811 -10.35 23.19 -39.15
C LEU A 811 -9.55 24.46 -38.86
N SER A 812 -10.16 25.61 -39.12
CA SER A 812 -9.59 26.94 -38.82
C SER A 812 -10.69 27.98 -38.72
N GLY A 813 -10.41 29.12 -38.10
CA GLY A 813 -11.35 30.24 -38.03
C GLY A 813 -12.62 29.90 -37.24
N LYS A 814 -13.78 30.34 -37.75
CA LYS A 814 -15.09 30.14 -37.12
C LYS A 814 -15.50 28.68 -37.00
N ASP A 815 -15.10 27.83 -37.95
CA ASP A 815 -15.42 26.39 -37.90
C ASP A 815 -14.77 25.67 -36.72
N LEU A 816 -13.59 26.13 -36.27
CA LEU A 816 -12.95 25.59 -35.07
C LEU A 816 -13.69 26.01 -33.80
N GLU A 817 -14.07 27.28 -33.72
CA GLU A 817 -14.82 27.85 -32.60
C GLU A 817 -16.19 27.16 -32.45
N ASP A 818 -16.91 26.99 -33.56
CA ASP A 818 -18.20 26.31 -33.60
C ASP A 818 -18.06 24.82 -33.18
N TRP A 819 -16.98 24.14 -33.61
CA TRP A 819 -16.74 22.73 -33.27
C TRP A 819 -16.40 22.51 -31.79
N LEU A 820 -15.63 23.42 -31.17
CA LEU A 820 -15.28 23.35 -29.75
C LEU A 820 -16.46 23.74 -28.85
N SER A 821 -17.24 24.75 -29.25
CA SER A 821 -18.35 25.30 -28.47
C SER A 821 -19.64 24.47 -28.58
N ASN A 822 -19.93 23.89 -29.75
CA ASN A 822 -21.14 23.08 -30.00
C ASN A 822 -20.84 21.66 -30.50
N PRO A 823 -20.31 20.76 -29.66
CA PRO A 823 -19.88 19.42 -30.12
C PRO A 823 -21.00 18.50 -30.62
N ALA A 824 -22.26 18.77 -30.26
CA ALA A 824 -23.41 18.03 -30.77
C ALA A 824 -23.56 18.19 -32.30
N ASP A 825 -23.26 19.39 -32.83
CA ASP A 825 -23.29 19.69 -34.26
C ASP A 825 -21.96 19.36 -34.97
N GLY A 826 -20.98 18.84 -34.23
CA GLY A 826 -19.61 18.63 -34.70
C GLY A 826 -19.51 17.76 -35.95
N LYS A 827 -20.42 16.81 -36.12
CA LYS A 827 -20.49 15.95 -37.31
C LYS A 827 -20.75 16.78 -38.58
N ALA A 828 -21.75 17.67 -38.53
CA ALA A 828 -22.11 18.53 -39.66
C ALA A 828 -20.99 19.50 -40.01
N ILE A 829 -20.32 20.06 -39.00
CA ILE A 829 -19.19 20.99 -39.15
C ILE A 829 -18.00 20.31 -39.84
N LEU A 830 -17.62 19.11 -39.40
CA LEU A 830 -16.53 18.34 -40.01
C LEU A 830 -16.82 17.97 -41.47
N MET A 831 -18.08 17.62 -41.78
CA MET A 831 -18.50 17.28 -43.15
C MET A 831 -18.58 18.50 -44.07
N ARG A 832 -19.04 19.66 -43.57
CA ARG A 832 -19.12 20.91 -44.33
C ARG A 832 -17.75 21.37 -44.83
N ASN A 833 -16.73 21.26 -43.98
CA ASN A 833 -15.36 21.69 -44.30
C ASN A 833 -14.66 20.84 -45.38
N LEU A 834 -15.21 19.67 -45.74
CA LEU A 834 -14.72 18.88 -46.87
C LEU A 834 -15.39 19.28 -48.18
N ARG A 835 -16.63 19.81 -48.14
CA ARG A 835 -17.39 20.21 -49.33
C ARG A 835 -16.83 21.46 -50.00
N SER A 836 -16.17 22.35 -49.24
CA SER A 836 -15.52 23.56 -49.75
C SER A 836 -14.24 23.30 -50.55
N ALA A 837 -13.65 22.10 -50.49
CA ALA A 837 -12.38 21.78 -51.15
C ALA A 837 -12.51 20.83 -52.37
N SER A 838 -13.65 20.16 -52.59
CA SER A 838 -13.68 19.06 -53.57
C SER A 838 -14.97 18.80 -54.34
N GLU A 839 -15.82 19.79 -54.63
CA GLU A 839 -16.86 19.68 -55.68
C GLU A 839 -17.53 21.06 -55.91
N ALA A 840 -16.90 21.90 -56.75
CA ALA A 840 -17.65 22.86 -57.57
C ALA A 840 -18.15 22.07 -58.78
N GLY A 841 -19.34 21.50 -58.66
CA GLY A 841 -19.98 20.70 -59.71
C GLY A 841 -21.17 19.93 -59.15
N ASP A 842 -22.35 20.49 -59.39
CA ASP A 842 -23.70 19.91 -59.42
C ASP A 842 -23.90 18.50 -58.83
N ASP A 843 -24.63 18.44 -57.71
CA ASP A 843 -26.05 18.01 -57.72
C ASP A 843 -26.62 18.15 -56.31
N ALA A 844 -27.51 19.14 -56.16
CA ALA A 844 -28.36 19.29 -54.99
C ALA A 844 -29.59 18.39 -55.17
N GLU A 845 -29.57 17.21 -54.56
CA GLU A 845 -30.81 16.51 -54.20
C GLU A 845 -30.85 16.37 -52.68
N GLU A 846 -31.70 17.20 -52.08
CA GLU A 846 -32.25 16.99 -50.76
C GLU A 846 -33.02 15.66 -50.75
N VAL A 847 -32.60 14.74 -49.89
CA VAL A 847 -33.47 13.66 -49.42
C VAL A 847 -33.46 13.69 -47.91
N GLU A 848 -34.40 14.46 -47.34
CA GLU A 848 -34.88 14.23 -45.99
C GLU A 848 -35.47 12.82 -45.91
N ALA A 849 -34.95 11.99 -45.00
CA ALA A 849 -35.66 10.83 -44.51
C ALA A 849 -35.56 10.82 -42.98
N PRO A 850 -36.69 10.80 -42.26
CA PRO A 850 -36.69 10.83 -40.81
C PRO A 850 -36.21 9.46 -40.29
N ILE A 851 -35.13 9.44 -39.52
CA ILE A 851 -34.75 8.26 -38.74
C ILE A 851 -35.69 8.20 -37.54
N ALA A 852 -36.82 7.52 -37.73
CA ALA A 852 -37.70 7.11 -36.65
C ALA A 852 -36.93 6.22 -35.67
N ALA A 853 -36.92 6.61 -34.40
CA ALA A 853 -36.45 5.81 -33.29
C ALA A 853 -37.25 4.50 -33.24
N SER A 854 -36.66 3.39 -33.70
CA SER A 854 -37.24 2.06 -33.54
C SER A 854 -36.63 1.38 -32.31
N SER A 855 -37.49 1.17 -31.33
CA SER A 855 -37.26 0.32 -30.16
C SER A 855 -36.89 -1.10 -30.60
N ARG A 856 -35.60 -1.46 -30.47
CA ARG A 856 -35.14 -2.83 -30.73
C ARG A 856 -35.49 -3.75 -29.56
N SER A 857 -36.48 -4.60 -29.80
CA SER A 857 -36.72 -5.85 -29.07
C SER A 857 -35.44 -6.69 -29.04
N ARG A 858 -34.85 -6.87 -27.84
CA ARG A 858 -33.68 -7.73 -27.62
C ARG A 858 -34.12 -9.18 -27.48
N THR A 859 -33.77 -9.98 -28.48
CA THR A 859 -33.85 -11.44 -28.40
C THR A 859 -32.82 -11.94 -27.39
N ARG A 860 -33.27 -12.79 -26.47
CA ARG A 860 -32.51 -13.39 -25.36
C ARG A 860 -31.21 -14.04 -25.85
N GLN A 861 -30.06 -13.51 -25.42
CA GLN A 861 -28.79 -14.22 -25.39
C GLN A 861 -28.48 -14.60 -23.93
N GLY A 862 -27.94 -15.80 -23.73
CA GLY A 862 -27.80 -16.45 -22.44
C GLY A 862 -26.95 -15.66 -21.44
N ALA A 863 -27.28 -15.85 -20.16
CA ALA A 863 -26.58 -15.25 -19.03
C ALA A 863 -25.07 -15.55 -19.10
N LEU A 864 -24.25 -14.49 -19.13
CA LEU A 864 -22.81 -14.56 -18.89
C LEU A 864 -22.56 -14.80 -17.40
N ASP A 865 -21.78 -15.84 -17.08
CA ASP A 865 -21.13 -15.99 -15.79
C ASP A 865 -19.94 -15.01 -15.73
N LEU A 866 -20.04 -14.00 -14.88
CA LEU A 866 -19.08 -12.89 -14.73
C LEU A 866 -18.25 -13.00 -13.44
N THR A 867 -18.17 -14.19 -12.85
CA THR A 867 -17.21 -14.44 -11.79
C THR A 867 -15.80 -14.34 -12.36
N LEU A 868 -15.06 -13.28 -12.01
CA LEU A 868 -13.60 -13.30 -12.13
C LEU A 868 -13.14 -14.51 -11.31
N PRO A 869 -12.41 -15.48 -11.88
CA PRO A 869 -11.85 -16.54 -11.08
C PRO A 869 -10.94 -15.86 -10.06
N MET A 870 -11.29 -16.01 -8.78
CA MET A 870 -10.29 -15.86 -7.72
C MET A 870 -9.04 -16.61 -8.19
N PRO A 871 -7.84 -16.02 -8.11
CA PRO A 871 -6.64 -16.81 -8.31
C PRO A 871 -6.80 -18.03 -7.41
N LYS A 872 -6.83 -19.22 -8.03
CA LYS A 872 -6.92 -20.46 -7.27
C LYS A 872 -5.81 -20.37 -6.23
N LEU A 873 -6.18 -20.51 -4.96
CA LEU A 873 -5.18 -20.71 -3.90
C LEU A 873 -4.22 -21.78 -4.42
N PRO A 874 -2.89 -21.56 -4.33
CA PRO A 874 -1.92 -22.55 -4.79
C PRO A 874 -2.33 -23.93 -4.29
N GLU A 875 -2.29 -24.93 -5.16
CA GLU A 875 -2.57 -26.29 -4.70
C GLU A 875 -1.56 -26.63 -3.59
N GLU A 876 -1.93 -27.48 -2.63
CA GLU A 876 -1.13 -27.72 -1.42
C GLU A 876 0.30 -28.21 -1.71
N LYS A 877 0.52 -28.72 -2.93
CA LYS A 877 1.80 -29.17 -3.47
C LYS A 877 2.71 -28.01 -3.92
N ASP A 878 2.15 -26.84 -4.22
CA ASP A 878 2.84 -25.66 -4.72
C ASP A 878 3.29 -24.70 -3.59
N LEU A 879 2.77 -24.90 -2.37
CA LEU A 879 3.15 -24.10 -1.20
C LEU A 879 4.55 -24.50 -0.71
N THR A 880 5.39 -23.49 -0.49
CA THR A 880 6.68 -23.62 0.22
C THR A 880 6.46 -24.15 1.64
N THR A 881 7.49 -24.73 2.27
CA THR A 881 7.44 -25.17 3.68
C THR A 881 6.95 -24.05 4.59
N THR A 882 7.42 -22.83 4.34
CA THR A 882 7.04 -21.59 5.03
C THR A 882 5.55 -21.27 4.91
N GLU A 883 4.99 -21.33 3.70
CA GLU A 883 3.57 -21.04 3.47
C GLU A 883 2.65 -22.10 4.08
N ARG A 884 3.13 -23.34 4.24
CA ARG A 884 2.39 -24.39 4.96
C ARG A 884 2.34 -24.12 6.46
N LEU A 885 3.43 -23.63 7.07
CA LEU A 885 3.49 -23.35 8.50
C LEU A 885 2.56 -22.19 8.92
N LEU A 886 2.37 -21.20 8.05
CA LEU A 886 1.53 -20.03 8.34
C LEU A 886 0.10 -20.10 7.80
N LYS A 887 -0.30 -21.22 7.17
CA LYS A 887 -1.57 -21.34 6.44
C LYS A 887 -2.80 -21.06 7.32
N ASP A 888 -2.77 -21.53 8.56
CA ASP A 888 -3.88 -21.43 9.53
C ASP A 888 -3.63 -20.39 10.63
N SER A 889 -2.57 -19.58 10.50
CA SER A 889 -2.22 -18.54 11.48
C SER A 889 -2.85 -17.21 11.09
N HIS A 890 -3.66 -16.64 11.99
CA HIS A 890 -4.39 -15.39 11.78
C HIS A 890 -4.21 -14.43 12.94
N LEU A 891 -4.06 -13.15 12.62
CA LEU A 891 -3.93 -12.09 13.59
C LEU A 891 -5.14 -12.07 14.55
N PRO A 892 -4.91 -11.81 15.85
CA PRO A 892 -5.99 -11.82 16.84
C PRO A 892 -6.97 -10.67 16.59
N LEU A 893 -8.27 -10.93 16.53
CA LEU A 893 -9.25 -9.89 16.23
C LEU A 893 -10.01 -9.41 17.45
N PRO A 894 -10.42 -8.12 17.49
CA PRO A 894 -11.43 -7.66 18.43
C PRO A 894 -12.67 -8.54 18.36
N THR A 895 -13.19 -8.92 19.53
CA THR A 895 -14.43 -9.69 19.59
C THR A 895 -15.61 -8.74 19.48
N ILE A 896 -16.51 -9.00 18.53
CA ILE A 896 -17.77 -8.29 18.39
C ILE A 896 -18.91 -9.26 18.71
N GLU A 897 -19.62 -8.99 19.81
CA GLU A 897 -20.75 -9.79 20.29
C GLU A 897 -22.04 -8.98 20.16
N GLU A 898 -23.07 -9.51 19.50
CA GLU A 898 -24.40 -8.90 19.53
C GLU A 898 -25.06 -9.19 20.89
N LEU A 899 -25.55 -8.14 21.54
CA LEU A 899 -26.18 -8.21 22.86
C LEU A 899 -27.68 -8.06 22.76
N ASP A 900 -28.39 -8.75 23.65
CA ASP A 900 -29.78 -8.41 23.94
C ASP A 900 -29.84 -7.06 24.67
N PHE A 901 -30.83 -6.24 24.29
CA PHE A 901 -31.06 -4.89 24.81
C PHE A 901 -31.21 -4.87 26.34
N THR A 902 -31.73 -5.97 26.92
CA THR A 902 -31.89 -6.13 28.37
C THR A 902 -30.54 -6.20 29.12
N GLN A 903 -29.46 -6.60 28.46
CA GLN A 903 -28.13 -6.75 29.05
C GLN A 903 -27.41 -5.41 29.27
N LEU A 904 -27.90 -4.32 28.66
CA LEU A 904 -27.41 -2.97 28.91
C LEU A 904 -27.76 -2.48 30.33
N SER A 905 -28.92 -2.90 30.86
CA SER A 905 -29.43 -2.47 32.17
C SER A 905 -28.71 -3.09 33.38
N LYS A 906 -27.92 -4.16 33.17
CA LYS A 906 -27.12 -4.82 34.23
C LYS A 906 -25.82 -4.07 34.56
N GLY A 907 -25.63 -2.86 34.01
CA GLY A 907 -24.45 -2.02 34.19
C GLY A 907 -24.69 -0.88 35.16
N GLY A 908 -23.74 -0.68 36.09
CA GLY A 908 -23.82 0.35 37.12
C GLY A 908 -23.82 1.81 36.62
N VAL A 909 -23.92 2.70 37.60
CA VAL A 909 -24.30 4.13 37.57
C VAL A 909 -23.36 5.04 36.73
N ASP A 910 -22.21 4.55 36.25
CA ASP A 910 -21.19 5.37 35.57
C ASP A 910 -21.17 5.24 34.03
N THR A 911 -22.29 4.88 33.41
CA THR A 911 -22.37 4.77 31.93
C THR A 911 -22.45 6.15 31.27
N VAL A 912 -21.56 6.44 30.32
CA VAL A 912 -21.61 7.63 29.44
C VAL A 912 -22.28 7.25 28.12
N VAL A 913 -23.32 7.97 27.72
CA VAL A 913 -24.00 7.72 26.43
C VAL A 913 -23.68 8.84 25.44
N MET A 914 -23.20 8.47 24.25
CA MET A 914 -22.96 9.37 23.12
C MET A 914 -24.15 9.32 22.16
N LEU A 915 -24.75 10.48 21.90
CA LEU A 915 -25.89 10.62 20.97
C LEU A 915 -25.56 11.66 19.89
N ALA A 916 -26.26 11.58 18.76
CA ALA A 916 -26.36 12.68 17.81
C ALA A 916 -27.67 13.46 18.04
N LEU A 917 -27.58 14.79 18.01
CA LEU A 917 -28.74 15.65 17.81
C LEU A 917 -29.06 15.67 16.31
N GLY A 918 -29.72 14.61 15.84
CA GLY A 918 -30.01 14.35 14.43
C GLY A 918 -31.42 14.73 13.99
N PHE A 919 -31.62 14.78 12.67
CA PHE A 919 -32.91 15.13 12.05
C PHE A 919 -33.77 13.93 11.66
N GLU A 920 -33.28 12.70 11.81
CA GLU A 920 -34.01 11.50 11.43
C GLU A 920 -34.93 11.04 12.58
N GLU A 921 -36.15 10.58 12.31
CA GLU A 921 -37.08 10.08 13.36
C GLU A 921 -36.47 9.00 14.25
N ARG A 922 -35.65 8.13 13.64
CA ARG A 922 -34.96 7.05 14.35
C ARG A 922 -33.92 7.53 15.36
N THR A 923 -33.38 8.74 15.25
CA THR A 923 -32.44 9.25 16.27
C THR A 923 -33.15 9.55 17.57
N LYS A 924 -34.37 10.11 17.49
CA LYS A 924 -35.24 10.31 18.67
C LYS A 924 -35.63 8.97 19.30
N ALA A 925 -36.08 8.01 18.48
CA ALA A 925 -36.48 6.70 18.97
C ALA A 925 -35.31 5.92 19.59
N SER A 926 -34.13 5.98 18.99
CA SER A 926 -32.91 5.37 19.54
C SER A 926 -32.53 5.98 20.89
N ALA A 927 -32.52 7.31 21.00
CA ALA A 927 -32.24 8.01 22.25
C ALA A 927 -33.22 7.61 23.36
N ALA A 928 -34.53 7.58 23.07
CA ALA A 928 -35.55 7.15 24.04
C ALA A 928 -35.31 5.71 24.54
N ARG A 929 -35.04 4.78 23.62
CA ARG A 929 -34.76 3.37 23.95
C ARG A 929 -33.51 3.24 24.83
N LEU A 930 -32.43 3.95 24.48
CA LEU A 930 -31.14 3.86 25.18
C LEU A 930 -31.18 4.50 26.57
N LEU A 931 -31.79 5.68 26.70
CA LEU A 931 -31.91 6.37 28.00
C LEU A 931 -32.73 5.54 28.99
N ALA A 932 -33.81 4.92 28.53
CA ALA A 932 -34.62 4.02 29.34
C ALA A 932 -33.84 2.77 29.81
N ALA A 933 -32.99 2.21 28.96
CA ALA A 933 -32.25 0.99 29.25
C ALA A 933 -30.97 1.20 30.08
N THR A 934 -30.27 2.31 29.90
CA THR A 934 -28.93 2.54 30.47
C THR A 934 -28.91 3.44 31.72
N ARG A 935 -29.91 4.32 31.90
CA ARG A 935 -29.96 5.33 32.99
C ARG A 935 -28.60 6.01 33.23
N PRO A 936 -28.06 6.72 32.22
CA PRO A 936 -26.68 7.20 32.25
C PRO A 936 -26.48 8.37 33.22
N ARG A 937 -25.28 8.50 33.79
CA ARG A 937 -24.89 9.68 34.59
C ARG A 937 -24.64 10.90 33.71
N GLN A 938 -24.11 10.67 32.51
CA GLN A 938 -23.76 11.71 31.57
C GLN A 938 -24.15 11.31 30.15
N VAL A 939 -24.72 12.27 29.44
CA VAL A 939 -24.98 12.23 28.01
C VAL A 939 -24.12 13.27 27.32
N VAL A 940 -23.41 12.85 26.28
CA VAL A 940 -22.70 13.76 25.40
C VAL A 940 -23.40 13.75 24.04
N ALA A 941 -23.87 14.92 23.63
CA ALA A 941 -24.70 15.08 22.44
C ALA A 941 -23.95 15.89 21.38
N LEU A 942 -23.78 15.31 20.19
CA LEU A 942 -23.12 15.97 19.07
C LEU A 942 -24.15 16.77 18.27
N ARG A 943 -23.96 18.09 18.17
CA ARG A 943 -24.85 19.00 17.43
C ARG A 943 -24.40 19.15 15.99
N TYR A 944 -25.31 18.85 15.06
CA TYR A 944 -25.13 19.09 13.63
C TYR A 944 -25.78 20.43 13.22
N PRO A 945 -25.41 21.01 12.07
CA PRO A 945 -26.03 22.24 11.58
C PRO A 945 -27.54 22.13 11.41
N GLU A 946 -28.04 20.91 11.19
CA GLU A 946 -29.45 20.63 11.01
C GLU A 946 -30.15 20.30 12.33
N PRO A 947 -31.11 21.13 12.80
CA PRO A 947 -31.68 20.98 14.14
C PRO A 947 -32.62 19.78 14.25
N GLY A 948 -33.48 19.49 13.27
CA GLY A 948 -34.25 18.25 13.28
C GLY A 948 -35.03 17.96 14.58
N TYR A 949 -34.79 16.79 15.19
CA TYR A 949 -35.38 16.38 16.48
C TYR A 949 -34.51 16.75 17.70
N SER A 950 -33.59 17.71 17.57
CA SER A 950 -32.65 18.10 18.64
C SER A 950 -33.36 18.43 19.96
N ASN A 951 -34.42 19.25 19.91
CA ASN A 951 -35.14 19.69 21.12
C ASN A 951 -35.82 18.52 21.82
N ASP A 952 -36.47 17.63 21.06
CA ASP A 952 -37.12 16.43 21.60
C ASP A 952 -36.11 15.48 22.25
N ILE A 953 -34.92 15.32 21.65
CA ILE A 953 -33.86 14.49 22.21
C ILE A 953 -33.31 15.11 23.51
N LEU A 954 -33.09 16.42 23.54
CA LEU A 954 -32.63 17.12 24.74
C LEU A 954 -33.66 17.03 25.87
N GLN A 955 -34.95 17.13 25.55
CA GLN A 955 -36.03 16.93 26.53
C GLN A 955 -35.99 15.51 27.11
N LEU A 956 -35.82 14.48 26.28
CA LEU A 956 -35.68 13.09 26.76
C LEU A 956 -34.47 12.91 27.69
N VAL A 957 -33.37 13.61 27.41
CA VAL A 957 -32.16 13.58 28.25
C VAL A 957 -32.42 14.26 29.59
N GLU A 958 -33.09 15.41 29.62
CA GLU A 958 -33.49 16.10 30.85
C GLU A 958 -34.42 15.22 31.71
N GLU A 959 -35.43 14.59 31.09
CA GLU A 959 -36.36 13.67 31.75
C GLU A 959 -35.67 12.43 32.34
N SER A 960 -34.55 12.00 31.77
CA SER A 960 -33.75 10.88 32.29
C SER A 960 -32.93 11.22 33.54
N GLY A 961 -32.78 12.50 33.87
CA GLY A 961 -31.98 12.99 35.00
C GLY A 961 -30.46 12.97 34.76
N ALA A 962 -30.02 12.72 33.53
CA ALA A 962 -28.60 12.69 33.16
C ALA A 962 -28.04 14.11 32.92
N SER A 963 -26.76 14.32 33.27
CA SER A 963 -26.07 15.56 32.90
C SER A 963 -25.78 15.60 31.39
N VAL A 964 -26.06 16.71 30.71
CA VAL A 964 -25.85 16.83 29.25
C VAL A 964 -24.66 17.74 28.92
N ARG A 965 -23.79 17.29 28.01
CA ARG A 965 -22.74 18.10 27.39
C ARG A 965 -22.96 18.13 25.88
N ILE A 966 -23.18 19.32 25.32
CA ILE A 966 -23.37 19.51 23.88
C ILE A 966 -22.04 19.93 23.25
N ILE A 967 -21.66 19.31 22.14
CA ILE A 967 -20.45 19.63 21.37
C ILE A 967 -20.85 19.83 19.91
N ASP A 968 -20.40 20.93 19.29
CA ASP A 968 -20.61 21.16 17.87
C ASP A 968 -19.77 20.22 17.01
N TYR A 969 -20.37 19.68 15.95
CA TYR A 969 -19.68 18.74 15.04
C TYR A 969 -18.42 19.36 14.41
N ALA A 970 -18.46 20.64 14.04
CA ALA A 970 -17.31 21.34 13.48
C ALA A 970 -16.13 21.44 14.46
N ASP A 971 -16.41 21.66 15.75
CA ASP A 971 -15.38 21.74 16.78
C ASP A 971 -14.86 20.36 17.17
N PHE A 972 -15.72 19.34 17.12
CA PHE A 972 -15.33 17.95 17.29
C PHE A 972 -14.32 17.48 16.23
N LEU A 973 -14.54 17.84 14.96
CA LEU A 973 -13.59 17.57 13.89
C LEU A 973 -12.26 18.30 14.07
N LYS A 974 -12.28 19.52 14.66
CA LYS A 974 -11.07 20.30 14.99
C LYS A 974 -10.31 19.79 16.22
N GLY A 975 -10.78 18.72 16.87
CA GLY A 975 -10.05 18.07 17.97
C GLY A 975 -10.61 18.31 19.37
N ALA A 976 -11.87 18.73 19.52
CA ALA A 976 -12.48 18.82 20.85
C ALA A 976 -12.44 17.46 21.57
N SER A 977 -11.80 17.42 22.74
CA SER A 977 -11.60 16.18 23.51
C SER A 977 -12.90 15.71 24.17
N ILE A 978 -13.17 14.42 24.02
CA ILE A 978 -14.31 13.75 24.65
C ILE A 978 -13.79 12.77 25.69
N SER A 979 -14.20 12.95 26.94
CA SER A 979 -13.91 11.99 28.00
C SER A 979 -14.94 10.87 27.93
N LEU A 980 -14.51 9.70 27.50
CA LEU A 980 -15.29 8.46 27.60
C LEU A 980 -15.05 7.86 28.98
N GLY A 981 -16.10 7.43 29.67
CA GLY A 981 -15.97 6.72 30.95
C GLY A 981 -15.50 5.27 30.74
N GLU A 982 -15.26 4.54 31.84
CA GLU A 982 -14.91 3.11 31.80
C GLU A 982 -15.97 2.26 31.05
N ARG A 983 -17.23 2.72 31.05
CA ARG A 983 -18.31 2.14 30.26
C ARG A 983 -18.99 3.22 29.42
N SER A 984 -18.81 3.14 28.11
CA SER A 984 -19.45 4.03 27.15
C SER A 984 -20.37 3.27 26.19
N VAL A 985 -21.54 3.86 25.92
CA VAL A 985 -22.45 3.41 24.85
C VAL A 985 -22.48 4.47 23.75
N ILE A 986 -22.11 4.09 22.53
CA ILE A 986 -22.11 5.00 21.37
C ILE A 986 -23.31 4.69 20.47
N ASP A 987 -24.24 5.62 20.37
CA ASP A 987 -25.35 5.53 19.41
C ASP A 987 -24.92 6.05 18.04
N VAL A 988 -24.67 5.13 17.10
CA VAL A 988 -24.24 5.47 15.74
C VAL A 988 -25.40 5.85 14.82
N THR A 989 -26.65 5.76 15.30
CA THR A 989 -27.87 5.96 14.49
C THR A 989 -27.89 7.32 13.79
N GLY A 990 -27.57 8.41 14.49
CA GLY A 990 -27.53 9.76 13.92
C GLY A 990 -26.14 10.32 13.67
N LEU A 991 -25.08 9.58 14.03
CA LEU A 991 -23.72 10.07 13.86
C LEU A 991 -23.27 9.97 12.39
N ALA A 992 -22.52 10.98 11.94
CA ALA A 992 -21.79 10.95 10.67
C ALA A 992 -20.61 9.97 10.74
N LYS A 993 -20.21 9.39 9.61
CA LYS A 993 -19.14 8.38 9.56
C LYS A 993 -17.80 8.85 10.16
N PRO A 994 -17.33 10.10 9.93
CA PRO A 994 -16.13 10.61 10.61
C PRO A 994 -16.23 10.53 12.14
N ALA A 995 -17.39 10.90 12.71
CA ALA A 995 -17.61 10.81 14.16
C ALA A 995 -17.67 9.37 14.66
N ILE A 996 -18.35 8.47 13.93
CA ILE A 996 -18.39 7.03 14.26
C ILE A 996 -16.97 6.47 14.30
N PHE A 997 -16.18 6.75 13.27
CA PHE A 997 -14.82 6.23 13.15
C PHE A 997 -13.93 6.72 14.30
N LYS A 998 -13.90 8.03 14.55
CA LYS A 998 -13.09 8.64 15.60
C LYS A 998 -13.48 8.18 17.01
N LEU A 999 -14.78 8.21 17.34
CA LEU A 999 -15.27 7.88 18.68
C LEU A 999 -15.04 6.41 19.07
N ILE A 1000 -15.33 5.47 18.16
CA ILE A 1000 -15.17 4.03 18.45
C ILE A 1000 -13.69 3.68 18.59
N ARG A 1001 -12.85 4.27 17.75
CA ARG A 1001 -11.40 4.09 17.82
C ARG A 1001 -10.83 4.60 19.14
N GLU A 1002 -11.16 5.84 19.51
CA GLU A 1002 -10.73 6.46 20.79
C GLU A 1002 -11.24 5.66 22.00
N ALA A 1003 -12.48 5.18 21.96
CA ALA A 1003 -13.07 4.35 23.02
C ALA A 1003 -12.31 3.03 23.24
N LEU A 1004 -11.95 2.35 22.14
CA LEU A 1004 -11.25 1.07 22.21
C LEU A 1004 -9.79 1.22 22.64
N ILE A 1005 -9.13 2.33 22.26
CA ILE A 1005 -7.75 2.62 22.69
C ILE A 1005 -7.71 2.97 24.18
N SER A 1006 -8.71 3.70 24.70
CA SER A 1006 -8.71 4.17 26.09
C SER A 1006 -9.29 3.18 27.11
N SER A 1007 -10.35 2.44 26.75
CA SER A 1007 -11.12 1.61 27.69
C SER A 1007 -11.12 0.11 27.33
N SER A 1008 -10.42 -0.30 26.26
CA SER A 1008 -10.38 -1.67 25.70
C SER A 1008 -11.75 -2.30 25.38
N ARG A 1009 -12.84 -1.55 25.54
CA ARG A 1009 -14.22 -2.02 25.39
C ARG A 1009 -15.16 -0.86 25.09
N VAL A 1010 -16.12 -1.09 24.18
CA VAL A 1010 -17.21 -0.16 23.89
C VAL A 1010 -18.49 -0.90 23.50
N ASP A 1011 -19.63 -0.40 23.97
CA ASP A 1011 -20.95 -0.88 23.54
C ASP A 1011 -21.47 0.10 22.45
N VAL A 1012 -21.96 -0.41 21.31
CA VAL A 1012 -22.39 0.37 20.14
C VAL A 1012 -23.85 0.06 19.83
N ALA A 1013 -24.69 1.08 19.70
CA ALA A 1013 -26.10 0.94 19.37
C ALA A 1013 -26.39 1.46 17.96
N TYR A 1014 -27.20 0.72 17.19
CA TYR A 1014 -27.65 1.11 15.86
C TYR A 1014 -29.14 0.81 15.69
N THR A 1015 -29.93 1.84 15.37
CA THR A 1015 -31.34 1.71 15.00
C THR A 1015 -31.49 1.80 13.48
N ALA A 1016 -32.10 0.77 12.88
CA ALA A 1016 -32.42 0.73 11.46
C ALA A 1016 -33.54 1.73 11.11
N ALA A 1017 -33.58 2.19 9.86
CA ALA A 1017 -34.77 2.82 9.28
C ALA A 1017 -35.66 1.76 8.61
N GLU A 1018 -36.95 2.04 8.47
CA GLU A 1018 -37.88 1.21 7.69
C GLU A 1018 -37.62 1.35 6.19
N HIS A 1019 -37.33 2.58 5.74
CA HIS A 1019 -37.06 2.90 4.36
C HIS A 1019 -35.73 3.65 4.19
N TYR A 1020 -34.91 3.19 3.25
CA TYR A 1020 -33.64 3.80 2.88
C TYR A 1020 -33.72 4.31 1.45
N PHE A 1021 -33.28 5.54 1.20
CA PHE A 1021 -33.17 6.07 -0.16
C PHE A 1021 -31.82 5.71 -0.81
N PRO A 1022 -31.76 5.51 -2.14
CA PRO A 1022 -32.92 5.33 -3.04
C PRO A 1022 -33.79 4.12 -2.66
N LEU A 1023 -35.11 4.22 -2.85
CA LEU A 1023 -36.03 3.14 -2.45
C LEU A 1023 -35.78 1.87 -3.26
N GLU A 1024 -36.05 0.71 -2.66
CA GLU A 1024 -35.84 -0.57 -3.35
C GLU A 1024 -36.68 -0.66 -4.63
N ALA A 1025 -37.91 -0.14 -4.63
CA ALA A 1025 -38.79 -0.11 -5.79
C ALA A 1025 -38.20 0.70 -6.96
N ASP A 1026 -37.65 1.89 -6.69
CA ASP A 1026 -37.02 2.75 -7.71
C ASP A 1026 -35.79 2.06 -8.31
N LEU A 1027 -34.99 1.42 -7.45
CA LEU A 1027 -33.82 0.66 -7.88
C LEU A 1027 -34.22 -0.57 -8.71
N ASP A 1028 -35.30 -1.25 -8.32
CA ASP A 1028 -35.89 -2.36 -9.04
C ASP A 1028 -36.34 -1.98 -10.45
N GLU A 1029 -36.99 -0.82 -10.62
CA GLU A 1029 -37.40 -0.30 -11.92
C GLU A 1029 -36.19 -0.05 -12.82
N VAL A 1030 -35.16 0.58 -12.28
CA VAL A 1030 -33.92 0.89 -13.01
C VAL A 1030 -33.17 -0.40 -13.38
N VAL A 1031 -33.05 -1.35 -12.46
CA VAL A 1031 -32.43 -2.66 -12.74
C VAL A 1031 -33.25 -3.47 -13.76
N LYS A 1032 -34.59 -3.43 -13.71
CA LYS A 1032 -35.46 -4.13 -14.69
C LYS A 1032 -35.41 -3.47 -16.07
N ALA A 1033 -35.38 -2.14 -16.13
CA ALA A 1033 -35.23 -1.38 -17.36
C ALA A 1033 -33.90 -1.69 -18.07
N PHE A 1034 -32.86 -2.00 -17.29
CA PHE A 1034 -31.54 -2.34 -17.77
C PHE A 1034 -31.16 -3.80 -17.45
N THR A 1035 -31.76 -4.72 -18.19
CA THR A 1035 -31.49 -6.18 -18.11
C THR A 1035 -30.36 -6.65 -19.03
N SER A 1036 -29.50 -5.74 -19.52
CA SER A 1036 -28.46 -6.03 -20.52
C SER A 1036 -27.05 -5.76 -20.04
N ASP A 1037 -26.05 -6.35 -20.72
CA ASP A 1037 -24.58 -6.19 -20.61
C ASP A 1037 -24.03 -4.73 -20.56
N ASN A 1038 -24.88 -3.70 -20.59
CA ASN A 1038 -24.47 -2.30 -20.49
C ASN A 1038 -24.64 -1.76 -19.05
N HIS A 1039 -23.87 -2.31 -18.11
CA HIS A 1039 -23.77 -1.88 -16.71
C HIS A 1039 -23.54 -0.36 -16.55
N HIS A 1040 -22.92 0.28 -17.55
CA HIS A 1040 -22.59 1.71 -17.52
C HIS A 1040 -23.80 2.62 -17.76
N GLN A 1041 -24.72 2.25 -18.66
CA GLN A 1041 -25.97 3.01 -18.85
C GLN A 1041 -26.89 2.92 -17.64
N LEU A 1042 -26.90 1.77 -16.95
CA LEU A 1042 -27.60 1.61 -15.68
C LEU A 1042 -27.10 2.64 -14.64
N LEU A 1043 -25.78 2.79 -14.46
CA LEU A 1043 -25.22 3.79 -13.53
C LEU A 1043 -25.55 5.24 -13.95
N LEU A 1044 -25.57 5.57 -15.24
CA LEU A 1044 -26.02 6.90 -15.70
C LEU A 1044 -27.48 7.16 -15.35
N SER A 1045 -28.36 6.18 -15.58
CA SER A 1045 -29.76 6.32 -15.21
C SER A 1045 -29.95 6.47 -13.70
N LEU A 1046 -29.04 5.90 -12.90
CA LEU A 1046 -29.02 6.08 -11.45
C LEU A 1046 -28.61 7.49 -11.00
N LYS A 1047 -27.96 8.32 -11.83
CA LYS A 1047 -27.82 9.76 -11.52
C LYS A 1047 -29.16 10.49 -11.52
N GLY A 1048 -30.11 10.03 -12.34
CA GLY A 1048 -31.49 10.51 -12.34
C GLY A 1048 -32.34 9.94 -11.19
N VAL A 1049 -31.87 8.85 -10.57
CA VAL A 1049 -32.48 8.26 -9.37
C VAL A 1049 -31.93 8.98 -8.15
N LEU A 1050 -32.82 9.49 -7.32
CA LEU A 1050 -32.49 10.40 -6.23
C LEU A 1050 -31.68 9.68 -5.13
N THR A 1051 -30.37 9.91 -5.11
CA THR A 1051 -29.41 9.32 -4.14
C THR A 1051 -29.42 10.00 -2.77
N GLY A 1052 -30.08 11.16 -2.67
CA GLY A 1052 -30.14 12.00 -1.48
C GLY A 1052 -28.84 12.75 -1.18
N GLU A 1053 -27.92 12.83 -2.14
CA GLU A 1053 -26.60 13.46 -2.00
C GLU A 1053 -26.24 14.19 -3.30
N ASP A 1054 -25.76 15.43 -3.17
CA ASP A 1054 -25.30 16.22 -4.30
C ASP A 1054 -23.78 16.44 -4.26
N GLY A 1055 -23.15 16.35 -5.42
CA GLY A 1055 -21.74 16.70 -5.61
C GLY A 1055 -21.51 18.22 -5.61
N PRO A 1056 -20.24 18.67 -5.66
CA PRO A 1056 -19.03 17.87 -5.82
C PRO A 1056 -18.67 17.08 -4.55
N TYR A 1057 -18.14 15.88 -4.74
CA TYR A 1057 -17.64 15.04 -3.66
C TYR A 1057 -16.18 15.40 -3.34
N ARG A 1058 -15.76 15.25 -2.08
CA ARG A 1058 -14.37 15.48 -1.64
C ARG A 1058 -13.89 14.38 -0.69
N SER A 1059 -12.71 13.83 -0.92
CA SER A 1059 -12.08 12.90 0.03
C SER A 1059 -11.44 13.63 1.21
N THR A 1060 -11.72 13.16 2.42
CA THR A 1060 -11.23 13.71 3.69
C THR A 1060 -10.52 12.62 4.50
N PRO A 1061 -9.26 12.82 4.91
CA PRO A 1061 -8.52 11.84 5.71
C PRO A 1061 -9.08 11.79 7.14
N GLN A 1062 -9.09 10.60 7.74
CA GLN A 1062 -9.57 10.36 9.11
C GLN A 1062 -8.43 10.02 10.09
N LEU A 1063 -7.23 9.77 9.58
CA LEU A 1063 -6.01 9.48 10.35
C LEU A 1063 -4.90 10.47 9.96
N PRO A 1064 -3.90 10.72 10.84
CA PRO A 1064 -2.70 11.48 10.50
C PRO A 1064 -1.97 10.88 9.29
N ASP A 1065 -1.33 11.72 8.47
CA ASP A 1065 -0.53 11.24 7.34
C ASP A 1065 0.86 10.78 7.81
N ASP A 1066 0.93 9.51 8.21
CA ASP A 1066 2.18 8.84 8.60
C ASP A 1066 2.56 7.72 7.61
N SER A 1067 2.25 7.90 6.34
CA SER A 1067 2.49 6.92 5.28
C SER A 1067 3.83 7.13 4.58
N ASP A 1068 4.57 6.04 4.33
CA ASP A 1068 5.75 6.08 3.47
C ASP A 1068 5.29 6.23 2.02
N GLY A 1069 5.39 7.45 1.49
CA GLY A 1069 4.97 7.79 0.13
C GLY A 1069 5.74 7.06 -0.98
N THR A 1070 6.80 6.31 -0.67
CA THR A 1070 7.54 5.51 -1.66
C THR A 1070 6.96 4.11 -1.89
N ARG A 1071 6.11 3.61 -0.98
CA ARG A 1071 5.53 2.25 -1.04
C ARG A 1071 4.26 2.18 -1.89
N LEU A 1072 3.95 0.96 -2.35
CA LEU A 1072 2.68 0.62 -3.00
C LEU A 1072 1.50 0.77 -2.02
N ARG A 1073 0.32 1.10 -2.53
CA ARG A 1073 -0.91 1.37 -1.78
C ARG A 1073 -2.00 0.36 -2.12
N GLY A 1074 -2.60 -0.23 -1.09
CA GLY A 1074 -3.78 -1.08 -1.19
C GLY A 1074 -5.00 -0.41 -0.57
N LEU A 1075 -6.10 -0.29 -1.33
CA LEU A 1075 -7.38 0.22 -0.84
C LEU A 1075 -8.36 -0.92 -0.56
N PHE A 1076 -8.84 -1.01 0.68
CA PHE A 1076 -10.02 -1.80 1.01
C PHE A 1076 -11.24 -0.88 1.15
N ALA A 1077 -12.22 -0.99 0.26
CA ALA A 1077 -13.39 -0.11 0.24
C ALA A 1077 -14.70 -0.91 0.26
N PHE A 1078 -15.81 -0.21 0.52
CA PHE A 1078 -17.13 -0.83 0.62
C PHE A 1078 -18.06 -0.29 -0.46
N ALA A 1079 -18.69 -1.17 -1.23
CA ALA A 1079 -19.68 -0.78 -2.21
C ALA A 1079 -21.02 -0.40 -1.56
N SER A 1080 -21.71 0.56 -2.17
CA SER A 1080 -23.08 0.91 -1.79
C SER A 1080 -23.87 1.35 -3.02
N SER A 1081 -25.20 1.44 -2.90
CA SER A 1081 -26.04 2.01 -3.97
C SER A 1081 -25.76 3.49 -4.23
N LYS A 1082 -25.18 4.20 -3.26
CA LYS A 1082 -24.64 5.56 -3.42
C LYS A 1082 -23.23 5.49 -4.02
N HIS A 1083 -23.19 5.03 -5.27
CA HIS A 1083 -21.99 4.58 -5.96
C HIS A 1083 -20.94 5.68 -6.21
N GLU A 1084 -21.35 6.94 -6.35
CA GLU A 1084 -20.46 8.06 -6.66
C GLU A 1084 -19.31 8.22 -5.66
N ARG A 1085 -19.53 7.95 -4.36
CA ARG A 1085 -18.46 8.04 -3.35
C ARG A 1085 -17.31 7.07 -3.60
N LEU A 1086 -17.62 5.83 -3.98
CA LEU A 1086 -16.59 4.82 -4.26
C LEU A 1086 -15.81 5.20 -5.52
N ILE A 1087 -16.53 5.60 -6.57
CA ILE A 1087 -15.90 5.91 -7.85
C ILE A 1087 -15.02 7.17 -7.72
N GLN A 1088 -15.51 8.21 -7.03
CA GLN A 1088 -14.72 9.41 -6.76
C GLN A 1088 -13.42 9.10 -6.03
N LEU A 1089 -13.47 8.27 -4.97
CA LEU A 1089 -12.28 7.91 -4.21
C LEU A 1089 -11.21 7.23 -5.06
N VAL A 1090 -11.64 6.36 -5.98
CA VAL A 1090 -10.76 5.60 -6.90
C VAL A 1090 -10.27 6.45 -8.08
N GLU A 1091 -10.94 7.57 -8.39
CA GLU A 1091 -10.52 8.50 -9.45
C GLU A 1091 -9.61 9.62 -8.94
N GLU A 1092 -9.86 10.13 -7.73
CA GLU A 1092 -9.02 11.17 -7.09
C GLU A 1092 -7.63 10.66 -6.73
N ARG A 1093 -7.50 9.35 -6.47
CA ARG A 1093 -6.27 8.71 -6.02
C ARG A 1093 -6.04 7.41 -6.78
N ASP A 1094 -4.83 7.22 -7.29
CA ASP A 1094 -4.43 5.93 -7.87
C ASP A 1094 -3.98 4.97 -6.74
N TYR A 1095 -4.42 3.71 -6.84
CA TYR A 1095 -4.09 2.63 -5.93
C TYR A 1095 -3.50 1.46 -6.72
N ASP A 1096 -2.49 0.81 -6.15
CA ASP A 1096 -1.83 -0.32 -6.82
C ASP A 1096 -2.68 -1.59 -6.69
N LEU A 1097 -3.36 -1.78 -5.55
CA LEU A 1097 -4.34 -2.84 -5.31
C LEU A 1097 -5.65 -2.26 -4.78
N ILE A 1098 -6.80 -2.79 -5.23
CA ILE A 1098 -8.10 -2.40 -4.69
C ILE A 1098 -8.93 -3.66 -4.41
N GLU A 1099 -9.61 -3.70 -3.28
CA GLU A 1099 -10.63 -4.70 -3.01
C GLU A 1099 -11.89 -3.98 -2.54
N VAL A 1100 -12.99 -4.25 -3.25
CA VAL A 1100 -14.28 -3.67 -2.93
C VAL A 1100 -15.19 -4.75 -2.37
N MET A 1101 -15.62 -4.57 -1.13
CA MET A 1101 -16.57 -5.45 -0.48
C MET A 1101 -18.01 -5.14 -0.93
N VAL A 1102 -18.75 -6.17 -1.32
CA VAL A 1102 -20.15 -6.13 -1.73
C VAL A 1102 -20.98 -7.04 -0.81
N SER A 1103 -22.24 -6.66 -0.59
CA SER A 1103 -23.20 -7.46 0.19
C SER A 1103 -23.60 -8.76 -0.53
N GLU A 1104 -23.67 -9.88 0.19
CA GLU A 1104 -24.15 -11.18 -0.33
C GLU A 1104 -25.64 -11.21 -0.71
N LYS A 1105 -26.43 -10.25 -0.18
CA LYS A 1105 -27.86 -10.15 -0.48
C LYS A 1105 -28.10 -9.96 -1.98
N GLN A 1106 -29.19 -10.53 -2.50
CA GLN A 1106 -29.53 -10.50 -3.93
C GLN A 1106 -30.60 -9.47 -4.31
N ASN A 1107 -30.78 -8.44 -3.47
CA ASN A 1107 -31.73 -7.36 -3.73
C ASN A 1107 -31.15 -6.31 -4.70
N SER A 1108 -31.98 -5.45 -5.28
CA SER A 1108 -31.57 -4.47 -6.29
C SER A 1108 -30.55 -3.48 -5.76
N ARG A 1109 -30.65 -3.09 -4.48
CA ARG A 1109 -29.61 -2.29 -3.83
C ARG A 1109 -28.23 -2.97 -3.83
N SER A 1110 -28.16 -4.26 -3.55
CA SER A 1110 -26.89 -5.01 -3.57
C SER A 1110 -26.40 -5.26 -4.99
N LYS A 1111 -27.29 -5.49 -5.96
CA LYS A 1111 -26.92 -5.60 -7.39
C LYS A 1111 -26.29 -4.31 -7.92
N ILE A 1112 -26.86 -3.15 -7.57
CA ILE A 1112 -26.28 -1.86 -7.96
C ILE A 1112 -24.93 -1.65 -7.28
N ALA A 1113 -24.81 -1.99 -6.00
CA ALA A 1113 -23.52 -1.93 -5.31
C ALA A 1113 -22.48 -2.84 -5.98
N GLN A 1114 -22.86 -4.05 -6.39
CA GLN A 1114 -22.00 -4.97 -7.15
C GLN A 1114 -21.55 -4.36 -8.48
N ILE A 1115 -22.48 -3.79 -9.24
CA ILE A 1115 -22.18 -3.14 -10.51
C ILE A 1115 -21.25 -1.92 -10.31
N ALA A 1116 -21.48 -1.13 -9.27
CA ALA A 1116 -20.60 -0.02 -8.91
C ALA A 1116 -19.19 -0.51 -8.53
N ALA A 1117 -19.09 -1.60 -7.77
CA ALA A 1117 -17.81 -2.23 -7.45
C ALA A 1117 -17.08 -2.70 -8.71
N GLU A 1118 -17.79 -3.37 -9.63
CA GLU A 1118 -17.24 -3.79 -10.92
C GLU A 1118 -16.73 -2.62 -11.74
N VAL A 1119 -17.46 -1.51 -11.78
CA VAL A 1119 -17.02 -0.32 -12.52
C VAL A 1119 -15.79 0.32 -11.86
N ALA A 1120 -15.77 0.44 -10.53
CA ALA A 1120 -14.62 0.99 -9.80
C ALA A 1120 -13.36 0.13 -9.96
N VAL A 1121 -13.52 -1.19 -9.90
CA VAL A 1121 -12.42 -2.17 -10.03
C VAL A 1121 -11.92 -2.29 -11.48
N ARG A 1122 -12.80 -2.24 -12.49
CA ARG A 1122 -12.43 -2.42 -13.91
C ARG A 1122 -11.51 -1.32 -14.46
N GLY A 1123 -11.42 -0.17 -13.79
CA GLY A 1123 -10.52 0.93 -14.16
C GLY A 1123 -9.10 0.80 -13.61
N GLN A 1124 -8.83 -0.23 -12.79
CA GLN A 1124 -7.63 -0.32 -11.96
C GLN A 1124 -6.86 -1.63 -12.20
N ASP A 1125 -5.53 -1.59 -12.01
CA ASP A 1125 -4.56 -2.63 -12.39
C ASP A 1125 -4.81 -3.99 -11.73
N SER A 1126 -5.37 -4.01 -10.52
CA SER A 1126 -5.53 -5.21 -9.69
C SER A 1126 -6.68 -5.02 -8.70
N GLY A 1127 -7.88 -4.81 -9.24
CA GLY A 1127 -9.09 -4.71 -8.44
C GLY A 1127 -9.78 -6.06 -8.25
N ASN A 1128 -10.18 -6.38 -7.03
CA ASN A 1128 -10.97 -7.56 -6.66
C ASN A 1128 -12.31 -7.16 -6.05
N ILE A 1129 -13.31 -8.02 -6.22
CA ILE A 1129 -14.60 -7.88 -5.54
C ILE A 1129 -14.75 -9.03 -4.57
N ARG A 1130 -15.06 -8.69 -3.32
CA ARG A 1130 -15.32 -9.66 -2.26
C ARG A 1130 -16.77 -9.59 -1.82
N THR A 1131 -17.44 -10.72 -1.81
CA THR A 1131 -18.80 -10.82 -1.27
C THR A 1131 -18.73 -11.18 0.21
N CYS A 1132 -19.50 -10.46 1.04
CA CYS A 1132 -19.58 -10.68 2.49
C CYS A 1132 -20.95 -10.23 3.03
N ASN A 1133 -21.41 -10.77 4.16
CA ASN A 1133 -22.57 -10.22 4.87
C ASN A 1133 -22.24 -8.85 5.49
N ALA A 1134 -22.54 -7.78 4.76
CA ALA A 1134 -22.26 -6.39 5.16
C ALA A 1134 -23.04 -5.89 6.39
N GLY A 1135 -24.00 -6.68 6.92
CA GLY A 1135 -24.76 -6.37 8.12
C GLY A 1135 -24.19 -6.99 9.40
N ASP A 1136 -23.17 -7.85 9.28
CA ASP A 1136 -22.46 -8.45 10.40
C ASP A 1136 -21.08 -7.79 10.56
N PRO A 1137 -20.88 -6.95 11.59
CA PRO A 1137 -19.60 -6.28 11.80
C PRO A 1137 -18.44 -7.25 12.06
N ALA A 1138 -18.68 -8.45 12.60
CA ALA A 1138 -17.63 -9.43 12.85
C ALA A 1138 -17.07 -10.01 11.54
N MET A 1139 -17.94 -10.34 10.58
CA MET A 1139 -17.51 -10.80 9.25
C MET A 1139 -16.77 -9.70 8.48
N VAL A 1140 -17.20 -8.44 8.61
CA VAL A 1140 -16.49 -7.30 8.00
C VAL A 1140 -15.09 -7.14 8.60
N LEU A 1141 -14.98 -7.27 9.91
CA LEU A 1141 -13.70 -7.22 10.63
C LEU A 1141 -12.75 -8.33 10.18
N GLN A 1142 -13.25 -9.56 10.02
CA GLN A 1142 -12.47 -10.69 9.51
C GLN A 1142 -11.97 -10.44 8.08
N ALA A 1143 -12.82 -9.91 7.20
CA ALA A 1143 -12.42 -9.61 5.83
C ALA A 1143 -11.33 -8.52 5.74
N LEU A 1144 -11.40 -7.50 6.61
CA LEU A 1144 -10.35 -6.49 6.75
C LEU A 1144 -9.03 -7.11 7.22
N ALA A 1145 -9.09 -8.00 8.19
CA ALA A 1145 -7.92 -8.68 8.75
C ALA A 1145 -7.18 -9.52 7.72
N GLU A 1146 -7.89 -10.38 6.99
CA GLU A 1146 -7.29 -11.23 5.95
C GLU A 1146 -6.56 -10.40 4.87
N ARG A 1147 -7.11 -9.22 4.53
CA ARG A 1147 -6.47 -8.34 3.54
C ARG A 1147 -5.34 -7.52 4.11
N TYR A 1148 -5.44 -7.12 5.37
CA TYR A 1148 -4.33 -6.49 6.07
C TYR A 1148 -3.14 -7.45 6.21
N GLU A 1149 -3.39 -8.71 6.55
CA GLU A 1149 -2.35 -9.75 6.61
C GLU A 1149 -1.67 -9.92 5.25
N ALA A 1150 -2.45 -10.08 4.17
CA ALA A 1150 -1.91 -10.26 2.83
C ALA A 1150 -1.12 -9.03 2.37
N TRP A 1151 -1.72 -7.85 2.41
CA TRP A 1151 -1.13 -6.66 1.79
C TRP A 1151 -0.15 -5.94 2.69
N SER A 1152 -0.49 -5.75 3.97
CA SER A 1152 0.36 -4.99 4.89
C SER A 1152 1.48 -5.87 5.47
N VAL A 1153 1.14 -7.04 6.01
CA VAL A 1153 2.13 -7.86 6.73
C VAL A 1153 3.02 -8.63 5.75
N ARG A 1154 2.44 -9.34 4.77
CA ARG A 1154 3.21 -10.20 3.85
C ARG A 1154 3.82 -9.44 2.68
N ASP A 1155 3.06 -8.55 2.04
CA ASP A 1155 3.49 -7.87 0.81
C ASP A 1155 4.07 -6.45 1.05
N GLY A 1156 3.98 -5.90 2.26
CA GLY A 1156 4.61 -4.61 2.61
C GLY A 1156 3.92 -3.34 2.08
N LEU A 1157 2.65 -3.41 1.65
CA LEU A 1157 1.88 -2.27 1.11
C LEU A 1157 1.38 -1.33 2.21
N ASN A 1158 1.21 -0.05 1.87
CA ASN A 1158 0.40 0.87 2.66
C ASN A 1158 -1.07 0.46 2.58
N PHE A 1159 -1.69 0.14 3.72
CA PHE A 1159 -3.07 -0.30 3.79
C PHE A 1159 -4.00 0.87 4.12
N GLU A 1160 -4.90 1.18 3.19
CA GLU A 1160 -5.86 2.28 3.29
C GLU A 1160 -7.30 1.74 3.27
N ILE A 1161 -8.21 2.40 3.99
CA ILE A 1161 -9.62 2.01 4.09
C ILE A 1161 -10.53 3.09 3.53
N GLY A 1162 -11.42 2.74 2.60
CA GLY A 1162 -12.46 3.64 2.08
C GLY A 1162 -13.76 3.50 2.87
N LEU A 1163 -14.18 4.53 3.61
CA LEU A 1163 -15.44 4.57 4.38
C LEU A 1163 -16.66 4.86 3.50
N THR A 1164 -16.76 4.20 2.34
CA THR A 1164 -17.74 4.44 1.28
C THR A 1164 -19.08 3.72 1.52
N GLY A 1165 -19.10 2.73 2.41
CA GLY A 1165 -20.24 1.82 2.67
C GLY A 1165 -21.28 2.29 3.69
N ASN A 1166 -21.77 1.40 4.53
CA ASN A 1166 -22.78 1.69 5.57
C ASN A 1166 -22.13 2.04 6.94
N LYS A 1167 -22.96 2.38 7.94
CA LYS A 1167 -22.49 2.74 9.29
C LYS A 1167 -21.86 1.57 10.06
N ILE A 1168 -22.39 0.35 9.91
CA ILE A 1168 -21.87 -0.87 10.56
C ILE A 1168 -20.47 -1.23 10.03
N GLN A 1169 -20.23 -1.08 8.72
CA GLN A 1169 -18.90 -1.22 8.13
C GLN A 1169 -17.92 -0.18 8.68
N THR A 1170 -18.39 1.03 8.97
CA THR A 1170 -17.57 2.08 9.61
C THR A 1170 -17.20 1.69 11.04
N VAL A 1171 -18.11 1.07 11.80
CA VAL A 1171 -17.85 0.51 13.14
C VAL A 1171 -16.75 -0.54 13.09
N ALA A 1172 -16.84 -1.51 12.17
CA ALA A 1172 -15.83 -2.56 12.00
C ALA A 1172 -14.47 -1.99 11.59
N ALA A 1173 -14.44 -1.03 10.65
CA ALA A 1173 -13.21 -0.34 10.24
C ALA A 1173 -12.55 0.44 11.39
N ALA A 1174 -13.35 1.08 12.25
CA ALA A 1174 -12.85 1.78 13.43
C ALA A 1174 -12.27 0.81 14.48
N ALA A 1175 -12.97 -0.30 14.75
CA ALA A 1175 -12.48 -1.34 15.65
C ALA A 1175 -11.19 -1.98 15.15
N PHE A 1176 -11.10 -2.21 13.83
CA PHE A 1176 -9.87 -2.67 13.18
C PHE A 1176 -8.73 -1.67 13.34
N SER A 1177 -8.96 -0.40 13.02
CA SER A 1177 -7.96 0.68 13.10
C SER A 1177 -7.53 1.02 14.54
N ALA A 1178 -8.32 0.68 15.55
CA ALA A 1178 -7.91 0.76 16.96
C ALA A 1178 -6.89 -0.32 17.32
N SER A 1179 -6.92 -1.45 16.62
CA SER A 1179 -6.13 -2.64 16.94
C SER A 1179 -4.94 -2.86 16.01
N TYR A 1180 -4.96 -2.23 14.83
CA TYR A 1180 -3.94 -2.37 13.80
C TYR A 1180 -3.60 -1.01 13.22
N ARG A 1181 -2.32 -0.80 12.91
CA ARG A 1181 -1.87 0.42 12.24
C ARG A 1181 -2.37 0.43 10.80
N VAL A 1182 -3.33 1.30 10.53
CA VAL A 1182 -3.87 1.59 9.19
C VAL A 1182 -3.22 2.89 8.71
N ASN A 1183 -2.71 2.91 7.47
CA ASN A 1183 -1.97 4.08 6.97
C ASN A 1183 -2.90 5.28 6.74
N GLN A 1184 -4.12 5.04 6.26
CA GLN A 1184 -5.13 6.08 6.12
C GLN A 1184 -6.55 5.51 6.06
N ALA A 1185 -7.54 6.26 6.54
CA ALA A 1185 -8.94 5.99 6.30
C ALA A 1185 -9.60 7.20 5.63
N TRP A 1186 -10.33 6.98 4.54
CA TRP A 1186 -10.91 8.03 3.71
C TRP A 1186 -12.42 8.11 3.87
N TYR A 1187 -12.92 9.31 4.18
CA TYR A 1187 -14.33 9.63 4.06
C TYR A 1187 -14.57 10.54 2.86
N VAL A 1188 -15.47 10.14 1.96
CA VAL A 1188 -15.88 10.97 0.83
C VAL A 1188 -17.13 11.75 1.21
N SER A 1189 -16.97 13.06 1.43
CA SER A 1189 -18.05 13.97 1.81
C SER A 1189 -18.78 14.51 0.57
N PRO A 1190 -20.12 14.44 0.49
CA PRO A 1190 -20.89 15.21 -0.48
C PRO A 1190 -20.91 16.70 -0.12
N ALA A 1191 -21.30 17.56 -1.06
CA ALA A 1191 -21.46 18.99 -0.81
C ALA A 1191 -22.68 19.28 0.06
N THR A 1192 -23.82 18.63 -0.25
CA THR A 1192 -25.10 18.80 0.45
C THR A 1192 -25.87 17.49 0.56
N PHE A 1193 -26.79 17.42 1.53
CA PHE A 1193 -27.72 16.30 1.74
C PHE A 1193 -29.15 16.74 1.46
N ASP A 1194 -29.90 15.95 0.69
CA ASP A 1194 -31.34 16.18 0.48
C ASP A 1194 -32.13 15.57 1.65
N ARG A 1195 -32.71 16.43 2.49
CA ARG A 1195 -33.42 16.05 3.72
C ARG A 1195 -34.69 15.24 3.46
N GLN A 1196 -35.39 15.52 2.35
CA GLN A 1196 -36.65 14.84 2.04
C GLN A 1196 -36.40 13.40 1.54
N ARG A 1197 -35.15 13.07 1.18
CA ARG A 1197 -34.79 11.84 0.48
C ARG A 1197 -33.58 11.15 1.11
N PHE A 1198 -33.60 11.05 2.44
CA PHE A 1198 -32.52 10.42 3.22
C PHE A 1198 -32.94 9.03 3.76
N THR A 1199 -33.66 8.98 4.87
CA THR A 1199 -34.22 7.77 5.48
C THR A 1199 -35.49 8.11 6.24
N THR A 1200 -36.49 7.22 6.26
CA THR A 1200 -37.76 7.42 6.95
C THR A 1200 -38.19 6.17 7.74
N GLY A 1201 -38.99 6.38 8.78
CA GLY A 1201 -39.46 5.32 9.68
C GLY A 1201 -38.40 4.82 10.66
N VAL A 1202 -38.83 3.96 11.59
CA VAL A 1202 -37.99 3.44 12.69
C VAL A 1202 -38.08 1.93 12.77
N GLY A 1203 -36.98 1.25 12.46
CA GLY A 1203 -36.87 -0.20 12.59
C GLY A 1203 -36.28 -0.66 13.93
N ASP A 1204 -35.72 -1.87 13.91
CA ASP A 1204 -35.13 -2.53 15.07
C ASP A 1204 -33.83 -1.85 15.54
N THR A 1205 -33.58 -1.91 16.85
CA THR A 1205 -32.31 -1.49 17.46
C THR A 1205 -31.45 -2.71 17.74
N ARG A 1206 -30.22 -2.72 17.22
CA ARG A 1206 -29.19 -3.73 17.50
C ARG A 1206 -28.09 -3.12 18.37
N VAL A 1207 -27.55 -3.91 19.27
CA VAL A 1207 -26.48 -3.48 20.18
C VAL A 1207 -25.31 -4.45 20.05
N PHE A 1208 -24.11 -3.92 19.85
CA PHE A 1208 -22.89 -4.69 19.72
C PHE A 1208 -21.93 -4.33 20.85
N ARG A 1209 -21.31 -5.33 21.46
CA ARG A 1209 -20.18 -5.15 22.36
C ARG A 1209 -18.90 -5.46 21.64
N ILE A 1210 -18.01 -4.48 21.58
CA ILE A 1210 -16.69 -4.61 20.99
C ILE A 1210 -15.68 -4.65 22.13
N LYS A 1211 -14.86 -5.69 22.20
CA LYS A 1211 -13.74 -5.80 23.13
C LYS A 1211 -12.45 -5.89 22.33
N SER A 1212 -11.49 -5.05 22.68
CA SER A 1212 -10.11 -5.18 22.19
C SER A 1212 -9.52 -6.48 22.72
N PHE A 1213 -8.65 -7.10 21.93
CA PHE A 1213 -7.85 -8.24 22.41
C PHE A 1213 -6.61 -7.79 23.20
N ARG A 1214 -6.27 -6.50 23.15
CA ARG A 1214 -5.13 -5.90 23.86
C ARG A 1214 -5.55 -5.61 25.30
N VAL A 1215 -4.83 -6.17 26.27
CA VAL A 1215 -5.04 -5.98 27.71
C VAL A 1215 -4.22 -4.81 28.22
#